data_AF-A0A811S663-F1
#
_entry.id   AF-A0A811S663-F1
#
_cell.length_a   1.000
_cell.length_b   1.000
_cell.length_c   1.000
_cell.angle_alpha   90.00
_cell.angle_beta   90.00
_cell.angle_gamma   90.00
#
_symmetry.space_group_name_H-M   'P 1'
#
loop_
_entity.id
_entity.type
_entity.pdbx_description
1 polymer ?
#
loop_
_entity_poly.entity_id
_entity_poly.type
_entity_poly.pdbx_seq_one_letter_code
_entity_poly.pdbx_strand_id
1 'polypeptide(L)'
;MDAESGRGAASARKKSWRSELVLAYQSLGVVYGEVATSPLYVYKSAFAGGDIDHSEGNEEIYGVLSLVFWTLTLITLLKYVLVVLRADDDGEGGTFALYSLICRRVRAGLLPGVGDSSAADDDLKEQRDGALLPPPASTVRAALQQRRELQWLLLLFALLGTSMVIGDGVLTPAVSVFSAVSGLKLSMVNEQHQYVLLPVTCVILVGLFALQHFGTHRVGFLFAPIVCLWLLCISTIGVYNIIVWNPHIYKALSPYYMYSFIQKTQVGGWMSLGGILLCVTGSEAMYADLGHFSQSSIKIAFTMVVYPSLVLAYMGQAAYISQHHNFERNHHIGFYISVPEKIRWPVLGIAILAAVVGSQAVITGTFSVIKQCCSLNCFPRVKIVHTSSTVHGQIYIPEINWILMILCLAVTIGFRNTKQMANAQGLAVITVMIVTTCFMSLVIVLCWNKNVVFALAFLLFFGAIEAVYFSASLVKFHEGAWVPIILSFTFLTVMCVWHYGTTKKYEFDVDNKVSISWLLNLGPSLGIVRVRGIGLIHTELVSGIPAIFSHFVTNLPAFHQVLVFLCIKSVSVPHVQPEERFLVGRIGLKQYRLYRVVVRYGYRDVQQDSLEFEKALVSSIAEFIRSGDSDKNGYPDGSESPYERLSIISKGLPFQEADGEVEGSPESSVRKDTNPNLVSSKSRRVRFVLPENAQINSEVCNELQELTEAREAGMSFIMGRSYMKAKSGSSLMKRIAINFIYEFLMRNSRGPAYAANVPHVSTLEVGMVCQV
;
A
#
# COMPACT_ATOMS: atom_id res chain seq x y z
N MET A 1 33.79 -20.58 -14.18
CA MET A 1 35.09 -20.16 -13.64
C MET A 1 34.83 -19.02 -12.67
N ASP A 2 34.87 -19.35 -11.39
CA ASP A 2 34.71 -18.43 -10.26
C ASP A 2 35.95 -17.57 -10.05
N ALA A 3 35.75 -16.30 -9.65
CA ALA A 3 36.44 -15.61 -8.56
C ALA A 3 36.26 -14.09 -8.69
N GLU A 4 35.44 -13.49 -7.83
CA GLU A 4 35.83 -12.35 -6.98
C GLU A 4 34.64 -11.92 -6.09
N SER A 5 34.46 -12.71 -5.03
CA SER A 5 33.80 -12.31 -3.79
C SER A 5 34.89 -11.72 -2.89
N GLY A 6 34.88 -10.40 -2.66
CA GLY A 6 35.83 -9.80 -1.71
C GLY A 6 36.03 -8.30 -1.83
N ARG A 7 34.96 -7.49 -1.74
CA ARG A 7 35.03 -6.04 -1.41
C ARG A 7 33.66 -5.51 -0.97
N GLY A 8 33.15 -6.08 0.12
CA GLY A 8 32.07 -5.47 0.90
C GLY A 8 32.62 -4.27 1.71
N ALA A 9 31.79 -3.23 1.83
CA ALA A 9 31.91 -2.07 2.72
C ALA A 9 32.51 -0.74 2.22
N ALA A 10 32.80 -0.54 0.91
CA ALA A 10 33.22 0.79 0.40
C ALA A 10 32.66 1.19 -0.97
N SER A 11 31.51 0.64 -1.38
CA SER A 11 30.78 1.04 -2.59
C SER A 11 29.35 1.47 -2.26
N ALA A 12 29.20 2.42 -1.33
CA ALA A 12 28.01 3.28 -1.29
C ALA A 12 28.07 4.16 -2.56
N ARG A 13 27.52 3.63 -3.65
CA ARG A 13 27.39 4.25 -4.97
C ARG A 13 27.12 5.75 -4.83
N LYS A 14 28.06 6.59 -5.27
CA LYS A 14 27.73 7.93 -5.80
C LYS A 14 26.71 7.69 -6.91
N LYS A 15 25.41 7.79 -6.62
CA LYS A 15 24.38 7.84 -7.65
C LYS A 15 24.77 8.99 -8.58
N SER A 16 24.94 8.71 -9.86
CA SER A 16 25.31 9.73 -10.83
C SER A 16 24.23 10.80 -10.80
N TRP A 17 24.58 12.08 -10.64
CA TRP A 17 23.63 13.20 -10.61
C TRP A 17 22.63 13.16 -11.78
N ARG A 18 23.06 12.63 -12.93
CA ARG A 18 22.19 12.40 -14.10
C ARG A 18 21.05 11.42 -13.82
N SER A 19 21.31 10.34 -13.07
CA SER A 19 20.29 9.37 -12.69
C SER A 19 19.25 9.95 -11.73
N GLU A 20 19.67 10.82 -10.80
CA GLU A 20 18.75 11.49 -9.88
C GLU A 20 17.87 12.53 -10.57
N LEU A 21 18.41 13.24 -11.57
CA LEU A 21 17.67 14.19 -12.41
C LEU A 21 16.65 13.50 -13.33
N VAL A 22 17.01 12.35 -13.90
CA VAL A 22 16.06 11.55 -14.70
C VAL A 22 14.93 11.03 -13.82
N LEU A 23 15.24 10.58 -12.60
CA LEU A 23 14.24 10.13 -11.64
C LEU A 23 13.35 11.29 -11.16
N ALA A 24 13.93 12.48 -10.97
CA ALA A 24 13.17 13.70 -10.66
C ALA A 24 12.21 14.07 -11.81
N TYR A 25 12.66 13.98 -13.07
CA TYR A 25 11.80 14.20 -14.23
C TYR A 25 10.65 13.18 -14.31
N GLN A 26 10.93 11.90 -14.09
CA GLN A 26 9.89 10.86 -14.07
C GLN A 26 8.88 11.07 -12.94
N SER A 27 9.32 11.58 -11.79
CA SER A 27 8.44 11.89 -10.66
C SER A 27 7.40 12.98 -11.00
N LEU A 28 7.68 13.89 -11.95
CA LEU A 28 6.70 14.89 -12.43
C LEU A 28 5.40 14.27 -12.91
N GLY A 29 5.50 13.17 -13.67
CA GLY A 29 4.33 12.52 -14.26
C GLY A 29 3.51 11.69 -13.28
N VAL A 30 4.16 11.14 -12.25
CA VAL A 30 3.52 10.18 -11.34
C VAL A 30 3.06 10.87 -10.06
N VAL A 31 3.82 11.80 -9.51
CA VAL A 31 3.58 12.31 -8.15
C VAL A 31 2.80 13.62 -8.15
N TYR A 32 3.07 14.50 -9.12
CA TYR A 32 2.63 15.90 -9.03
C TYR A 32 1.40 16.24 -9.84
N GLY A 33 0.79 15.28 -10.55
CA GLY A 33 -0.38 15.54 -11.39
C GLY A 33 -1.58 16.10 -10.61
N GLU A 34 -1.81 15.65 -9.38
CA GLU A 34 -2.88 16.17 -8.53
C GLU A 34 -2.61 17.62 -8.09
N VAL A 35 -1.44 17.89 -7.49
CA VAL A 35 -1.08 19.26 -7.07
C VAL A 35 -1.07 20.21 -8.28
N ALA A 36 -0.53 19.77 -9.41
CA ALA A 36 -0.42 20.58 -10.63
C ALA A 36 -1.77 20.98 -11.23
N THR A 37 -2.84 20.22 -11.00
CA THR A 37 -4.18 20.50 -11.53
C THR A 37 -5.04 21.35 -10.60
N SER A 38 -4.61 21.57 -9.35
CA SER A 38 -5.32 22.40 -8.36
C SER A 38 -5.63 23.85 -8.80
N PRO A 39 -4.82 24.54 -9.63
CA PRO A 39 -5.18 25.87 -10.12
C PRO A 39 -6.48 25.91 -10.94
N LEU A 40 -6.97 24.77 -11.43
CA LEU A 40 -8.25 24.69 -12.17
C LEU A 40 -9.47 25.00 -11.29
N TYR A 41 -9.39 24.72 -9.99
CA TYR A 41 -10.55 24.76 -9.08
C TYR A 41 -10.36 25.59 -7.80
N VAL A 42 -9.13 25.90 -7.37
CA VAL A 42 -8.89 26.64 -6.10
C VAL A 42 -9.55 28.02 -6.08
N TYR A 43 -9.25 28.91 -7.03
CA TYR A 43 -9.85 30.25 -7.06
C TYR A 43 -11.38 30.20 -7.26
N LYS A 44 -11.85 29.28 -8.10
CA LYS A 44 -13.28 29.03 -8.30
C LYS A 44 -13.96 28.64 -6.99
N SER A 45 -13.32 27.81 -6.17
CA SER A 45 -13.86 27.34 -4.89
C SER A 45 -13.69 28.37 -3.76
N ALA A 46 -12.62 29.18 -3.77
CA ALA A 46 -12.33 30.20 -2.76
C ALA A 46 -13.35 31.36 -2.80
N PHE A 47 -13.79 31.75 -4.00
CA PHE A 47 -14.76 32.82 -4.21
C PHE A 47 -16.21 32.34 -4.42
N ALA A 48 -16.49 31.04 -4.28
CA ALA A 48 -17.82 30.46 -4.52
C ALA A 48 -18.89 30.76 -3.44
N GLY A 49 -18.52 31.46 -2.37
CA GLY A 49 -19.42 31.76 -1.25
C GLY A 49 -20.43 32.87 -1.53
N GLY A 50 -20.17 33.76 -2.49
CA GLY A 50 -21.00 34.96 -2.70
C GLY A 50 -20.90 36.01 -1.59
N ASP A 51 -20.31 35.65 -0.43
CA ASP A 51 -20.20 36.49 0.77
C ASP A 51 -18.95 37.42 0.79
N ILE A 52 -18.22 37.52 -0.33
CA ILE A 52 -17.03 38.38 -0.45
C ILE A 52 -17.34 39.52 -1.42
N ASP A 53 -17.78 40.65 -0.87
CA ASP A 53 -17.93 41.88 -1.63
C ASP A 53 -16.56 42.38 -2.07
N HIS A 54 -16.39 42.54 -3.38
CA HIS A 54 -15.17 43.08 -3.95
C HIS A 54 -15.11 44.58 -3.67
N SER A 55 -14.03 45.04 -3.07
CA SER A 55 -13.75 46.45 -2.87
C SER A 55 -12.90 46.97 -4.03
N GLU A 56 -13.04 48.25 -4.38
CA GLU A 56 -12.24 48.88 -5.45
C GLU A 56 -10.71 48.74 -5.26
N GLY A 57 -10.26 48.44 -4.03
CA GLY A 57 -8.84 48.22 -3.68
C GLY A 57 -8.29 46.81 -3.90
N ASN A 58 -9.09 45.82 -4.31
CA ASN A 58 -8.68 44.42 -4.56
C ASN A 58 -8.06 43.67 -3.37
N GLU A 59 -8.18 44.20 -2.15
CA GLU A 59 -7.54 43.68 -0.94
C GLU A 59 -7.88 42.20 -0.70
N GLU A 60 -9.09 41.79 -1.03
CA GLU A 60 -9.56 40.41 -0.97
C GLU A 60 -8.81 39.45 -1.91
N ILE A 61 -8.43 39.90 -3.11
CA ILE A 61 -7.68 39.09 -4.07
C ILE A 61 -6.24 38.93 -3.61
N TYR A 62 -5.63 40.01 -3.10
CA TYR A 62 -4.29 39.96 -2.49
C TYR A 62 -4.30 39.07 -1.25
N GLY A 63 -5.36 39.13 -0.44
CA GLY A 63 -5.60 38.27 0.72
C GLY A 63 -5.64 36.78 0.39
N VAL A 64 -6.48 36.39 -0.57
CA VAL A 64 -6.59 34.99 -1.01
C VAL A 64 -5.28 34.49 -1.62
N LEU A 65 -4.60 35.30 -2.44
CA LEU A 65 -3.29 34.94 -2.98
C LEU A 65 -2.25 34.75 -1.87
N SER A 66 -2.22 35.65 -0.88
CA SER A 66 -1.34 35.56 0.29
C SER A 66 -1.58 34.25 1.05
N LEU A 67 -2.85 33.92 1.31
CA LEU A 67 -3.24 32.67 1.93
C LEU A 67 -2.77 31.47 1.12
N VAL A 68 -3.09 31.38 -0.18
CA VAL A 68 -2.65 30.28 -1.06
C VAL A 68 -1.13 30.11 -1.03
N PHE A 69 -0.38 31.21 -1.13
CA PHE A 69 1.09 31.19 -1.08
C PHE A 69 1.61 30.63 0.24
N TRP A 70 1.10 31.11 1.38
CA TRP A 70 1.56 30.65 2.69
C TRP A 70 1.07 29.24 3.02
N THR A 71 -0.13 28.84 2.59
CA THR A 71 -0.62 27.45 2.72
C THR A 71 0.29 26.49 1.96
N LEU A 72 0.61 26.79 0.69
CA LEU A 72 1.55 25.99 -0.09
C LEU A 72 2.92 25.95 0.57
N THR A 73 3.45 27.09 0.99
CA THR A 73 4.80 27.18 1.56
C THR A 73 4.91 26.47 2.93
N LEU A 74 3.94 26.63 3.81
CA LEU A 74 3.98 26.04 5.15
C LEU A 74 3.65 24.54 5.12
N ILE A 75 2.61 24.15 4.40
CA ILE A 75 2.16 22.75 4.38
C ILE A 75 3.03 21.97 3.38
N THR A 76 3.01 22.32 2.10
CA THR A 76 3.64 21.45 1.08
C THR A 76 5.16 21.51 1.14
N LEU A 77 5.76 22.71 1.19
CA LEU A 77 7.21 22.88 1.19
C LEU A 77 7.83 22.61 2.56
N LEU A 78 7.41 23.32 3.61
CA LEU A 78 8.04 23.23 4.92
C LEU A 78 7.67 21.94 5.67
N LYS A 79 6.39 21.59 5.81
CA LYS A 79 5.98 20.35 6.48
C LYS A 79 6.35 19.14 5.62
N TYR A 80 5.79 19.00 4.42
CA TYR A 80 5.95 17.76 3.66
C TYR A 80 7.36 17.56 3.09
N VAL A 81 7.84 18.48 2.25
CA VAL A 81 9.13 18.31 1.55
C VAL A 81 10.33 18.30 2.49
N LEU A 82 10.37 19.18 3.50
CA LEU A 82 11.52 19.29 4.39
C LEU A 82 11.49 18.33 5.59
N VAL A 83 10.31 18.06 6.16
CA VAL A 83 10.17 17.27 7.39
C VAL A 83 9.59 15.87 7.12
N VAL A 84 8.37 15.76 6.59
CA VAL A 84 7.64 14.48 6.48
C VAL A 84 8.35 13.51 5.55
N LEU A 85 8.90 13.96 4.41
CA LEU A 85 9.66 13.11 3.51
C LEU A 85 10.89 12.46 4.16
N ARG A 86 11.36 12.91 5.35
CA ARG A 86 12.48 12.29 6.08
C ARG A 86 12.04 11.12 6.98
N ALA A 87 10.74 10.96 7.20
CA ALA A 87 10.21 9.82 7.92
C ALA A 87 9.79 8.78 6.89
N ASP A 88 10.71 7.90 6.52
CA ASP A 88 10.46 6.77 5.64
C ASP A 88 10.66 5.44 6.37
N ASP A 89 9.90 4.42 5.96
CA ASP A 89 10.05 3.04 6.41
C ASP A 89 10.81 2.27 5.32
N ASP A 90 12.14 2.29 5.38
CA ASP A 90 13.04 1.67 4.39
C ASP A 90 12.74 2.10 2.93
N GLY A 91 12.48 3.39 2.72
CA GLY A 91 12.14 4.00 1.43
C GLY A 91 10.65 4.19 1.16
N GLU A 92 9.76 3.64 1.99
CA GLU A 92 8.31 3.80 1.85
C GLU A 92 7.76 4.97 2.68
N GLY A 93 6.74 5.66 2.14
CA GLY A 93 6.05 6.76 2.82
C GLY A 93 4.54 6.56 2.88
N GLY A 94 3.83 7.53 3.45
CA GLY A 94 2.38 7.51 3.67
C GLY A 94 1.96 7.17 5.10
N THR A 95 0.67 7.37 5.38
CA THR A 95 0.07 7.16 6.71
C THR A 95 0.32 5.75 7.27
N PHE A 96 0.30 4.73 6.42
CA PHE A 96 0.48 3.34 6.84
C PHE A 96 1.94 2.96 7.11
N ALA A 97 2.88 3.51 6.35
CA ALA A 97 4.31 3.36 6.61
C ALA A 97 4.68 3.93 7.98
N LEU A 98 4.11 5.09 8.34
CA LEU A 98 4.27 5.68 9.69
C LEU A 98 3.71 4.77 10.78
N TYR A 99 2.52 4.20 10.58
CA TYR A 99 1.93 3.27 11.53
C TYR A 99 2.80 2.02 11.74
N SER A 100 3.26 1.40 10.65
CA SER A 100 4.18 0.25 10.67
C SER A 100 5.45 0.56 11.44
N LEU A 101 6.08 1.72 11.16
CA LEU A 101 7.29 2.19 11.82
C LEU A 101 7.09 2.37 13.34
N ILE A 102 5.96 2.96 13.75
CA ILE A 102 5.59 3.13 15.17
C ILE A 102 5.41 1.76 15.84
N CYS A 103 4.65 0.84 15.23
CA CYS A 103 4.42 -0.49 15.78
C CYS A 103 5.73 -1.27 15.98
N ARG A 104 6.65 -1.22 14.99
CA ARG A 104 7.97 -1.88 15.05
C ARG A 104 8.83 -1.35 16.20
N ARG A 105 8.79 -0.04 16.48
CA ARG A 105 9.57 0.58 17.58
C ARG A 105 8.94 0.36 18.96
N VAL A 106 7.62 0.38 19.04
CA VAL A 106 6.89 0.19 20.30
C VAL A 106 6.89 -1.29 20.72
N ARG A 107 7.15 -2.25 19.81
CA ARG A 107 7.05 -3.70 20.08
C ARG A 107 5.67 -4.13 20.62
N ALA A 108 4.63 -3.35 20.32
CA ALA A 108 3.27 -3.56 20.85
C ALA A 108 2.19 -3.15 19.85
N GLY A 109 2.30 -3.65 18.61
CA GLY A 109 1.24 -3.51 17.62
C GLY A 109 0.14 -4.55 17.84
N LEU A 110 -1.13 -4.16 17.66
CA LEU A 110 -2.30 -5.06 17.66
C LEU A 110 -2.38 -5.95 16.42
N LEU A 111 -1.42 -5.81 15.50
CA LEU A 111 -1.36 -6.60 14.29
C LEU A 111 -1.03 -8.07 14.62
N PRO A 112 -1.81 -9.04 14.11
CA PRO A 112 -1.55 -10.45 14.31
C PRO A 112 -0.12 -10.83 13.90
N GLY A 113 0.65 -11.40 14.83
CA GLY A 113 2.01 -11.85 14.59
C GLY A 113 3.13 -10.89 15.00
N VAL A 114 2.88 -9.61 15.35
CA VAL A 114 3.96 -8.73 15.83
C VAL A 114 4.51 -9.18 17.19
N GLY A 115 3.66 -9.77 18.05
CA GLY A 115 4.08 -10.35 19.34
C GLY A 115 4.91 -11.63 19.18
N ASP A 116 4.42 -12.59 18.38
CA ASP A 116 5.06 -13.91 18.23
C ASP A 116 6.31 -13.86 17.32
N SER A 117 6.33 -12.97 16.32
CA SER A 117 7.50 -12.80 15.44
C SER A 117 8.62 -12.03 16.12
N SER A 118 8.32 -11.20 17.13
CA SER A 118 9.33 -10.46 17.89
C SER A 118 10.20 -11.37 18.75
N ALA A 119 9.71 -12.54 19.18
CA ALA A 119 10.55 -13.52 19.89
C ALA A 119 11.60 -14.14 18.96
N ALA A 120 11.19 -14.53 17.75
CA ALA A 120 12.12 -15.01 16.72
C ALA A 120 13.04 -13.90 16.19
N ASP A 121 12.56 -12.65 16.13
CA ASP A 121 13.37 -11.48 15.71
C ASP A 121 14.32 -10.97 16.81
N ASP A 122 14.02 -11.17 18.10
CA ASP A 122 14.95 -10.89 19.20
C ASP A 122 16.10 -11.92 19.19
N ASP A 123 15.82 -13.22 18.95
CA ASP A 123 16.86 -14.23 18.70
C ASP A 123 17.75 -13.86 17.49
N LEU A 124 17.13 -13.38 16.39
CA LEU A 124 17.81 -12.94 15.16
C LEU A 124 18.74 -11.74 15.37
N LYS A 125 18.33 -10.78 16.22
CA LYS A 125 19.13 -9.56 16.49
C LYS A 125 20.22 -9.80 17.52
N GLU A 126 19.96 -10.59 18.56
CA GLU A 126 20.99 -10.97 19.53
C GLU A 126 22.14 -11.75 18.89
N GLN A 127 21.87 -12.51 17.83
CA GLN A 127 22.88 -13.28 17.11
C GLN A 127 23.73 -12.44 16.13
N ARG A 128 23.19 -11.32 15.61
CA ARG A 128 23.83 -10.50 14.57
C ARG A 128 24.56 -9.28 15.13
N ASP A 129 23.99 -8.63 16.14
CA ASP A 129 24.55 -7.46 16.80
C ASP A 129 24.80 -7.79 18.27
N GLY A 130 26.03 -8.20 18.59
CA GLY A 130 26.41 -8.52 19.98
C GLY A 130 25.96 -7.43 20.95
N ALA A 131 25.06 -7.80 21.88
CA ALA A 131 24.67 -7.07 23.08
C ALA A 131 24.63 -5.52 22.99
N LEU A 132 23.91 -4.95 22.01
CA LEU A 132 23.60 -3.51 22.03
C LEU A 132 22.32 -3.29 22.84
N LEU A 133 22.46 -2.83 24.09
CA LEU A 133 21.33 -2.48 24.96
C LEU A 133 20.34 -1.55 24.22
N PRO A 134 19.02 -1.86 24.21
CA PRO A 134 18.05 -0.96 23.62
C PRO A 134 18.08 0.41 24.32
N PRO A 135 17.93 1.52 23.59
CA PRO A 135 17.93 2.85 24.19
C PRO A 135 16.86 2.96 25.28
N PRO A 136 17.08 3.77 26.33
CA PRO A 136 16.15 3.91 27.44
C PRO A 136 14.75 4.24 26.92
N ALA A 137 13.76 3.48 27.35
CA ALA A 137 12.39 3.62 26.87
C ALA A 137 11.87 5.03 27.24
N SER A 138 11.53 5.83 26.23
CA SER A 138 10.83 7.09 26.47
C SER A 138 9.52 6.81 27.20
N THR A 139 9.09 7.71 28.09
CA THR A 139 7.83 7.56 28.85
C THR A 139 6.64 7.30 27.94
N VAL A 140 6.65 7.87 26.73
CA VAL A 140 5.64 7.65 25.68
C VAL A 140 5.65 6.20 25.18
N ARG A 141 6.82 5.60 24.97
CA ARG A 141 6.95 4.19 24.58
C ARG A 141 6.39 3.27 25.66
N ALA A 142 6.74 3.50 26.93
CA ALA A 142 6.22 2.72 28.05
C ALA A 142 4.70 2.83 28.16
N ALA A 143 4.14 4.04 28.01
CA ALA A 143 2.69 4.26 28.04
C ALA A 143 1.95 3.52 26.92
N LEU A 144 2.50 3.54 25.69
CA LEU A 144 1.93 2.83 24.52
C LEU A 144 2.04 1.30 24.67
N GLN A 145 3.10 0.79 25.29
CA GLN A 145 3.26 -0.63 25.56
C GLN A 145 2.27 -1.13 26.62
N GLN A 146 2.08 -0.35 27.69
CA GLN A 146 1.26 -0.77 28.84
C GLN A 146 -0.25 -0.67 28.57
N ARG A 147 -0.71 0.31 27.78
CA ARG A 147 -2.15 0.55 27.58
C ARG A 147 -2.64 0.01 26.23
N ARG A 148 -3.36 -1.10 26.28
CA ARG A 148 -4.01 -1.71 25.10
C ARG A 148 -4.99 -0.76 24.40
N GLU A 149 -5.65 0.12 25.15
CA GLU A 149 -6.55 1.15 24.61
C GLU A 149 -5.83 2.13 23.67
N LEU A 150 -4.58 2.52 24.00
CA LEU A 150 -3.80 3.42 23.16
C LEU A 150 -3.36 2.74 21.86
N GLN A 151 -3.09 1.44 21.89
CA GLN A 151 -2.76 0.67 20.69
C GLN A 151 -3.98 0.57 19.77
N TRP A 152 -5.18 0.37 20.33
CA TRP A 152 -6.43 0.33 19.58
C TRP A 152 -6.75 1.69 18.99
N LEU A 153 -6.55 2.76 19.76
CA LEU A 153 -6.70 4.13 19.27
C LEU A 153 -5.73 4.42 18.14
N LEU A 154 -4.45 4.00 18.26
CA LEU A 154 -3.46 4.17 17.19
C LEU A 154 -3.86 3.43 15.91
N LEU A 155 -4.33 2.17 16.04
CA LEU A 155 -4.84 1.40 14.90
C LEU A 155 -6.07 2.08 14.29
N LEU A 156 -7.03 2.53 15.10
CA LEU A 156 -8.24 3.19 14.62
C LEU A 156 -7.91 4.47 13.85
N PHE A 157 -6.96 5.28 14.34
CA PHE A 157 -6.47 6.47 13.63
C PHE A 157 -5.79 6.11 12.31
N ALA A 158 -5.01 5.03 12.27
CA ALA A 158 -4.36 4.57 11.03
C ALA A 158 -5.42 4.12 10.01
N LEU A 159 -6.40 3.32 10.46
CA LEU A 159 -7.49 2.85 9.60
C LEU A 159 -8.34 4.03 9.10
N LEU A 160 -8.65 5.01 9.95
CA LEU A 160 -9.36 6.23 9.56
C LEU A 160 -8.59 7.03 8.49
N GLY A 161 -7.28 7.19 8.66
CA GLY A 161 -6.43 7.85 7.67
C GLY A 161 -6.46 7.09 6.34
N THR A 162 -6.28 5.76 6.37
CA THR A 162 -6.32 4.95 5.14
C THR A 162 -7.70 4.96 4.45
N SER A 163 -8.80 4.92 5.21
CA SER A 163 -10.14 4.97 4.63
C SER A 163 -10.47 6.35 4.04
N MET A 164 -9.94 7.44 4.62
CA MET A 164 -10.01 8.77 4.02
C MET A 164 -9.18 8.88 2.73
N VAL A 165 -7.98 8.29 2.67
CA VAL A 165 -7.17 8.23 1.44
C VAL A 165 -7.89 7.43 0.34
N ILE A 166 -8.55 6.31 0.68
CA ILE A 166 -9.38 5.58 -0.29
C ILE A 166 -10.55 6.44 -0.77
N GLY A 167 -11.17 7.23 0.12
CA GLY A 167 -12.21 8.20 -0.23
C GLY A 167 -11.69 9.30 -1.16
N ASP A 168 -10.49 9.81 -0.93
CA ASP A 168 -9.82 10.78 -1.81
C ASP A 168 -9.56 10.19 -3.20
N GLY A 169 -9.16 8.90 -3.28
CA GLY A 169 -9.07 8.15 -4.54
C GLY A 169 -10.37 8.04 -5.34
N VAL A 170 -11.52 8.20 -4.70
CA VAL A 170 -12.83 8.31 -5.37
C VAL A 170 -13.12 9.75 -5.81
N LEU A 171 -12.76 10.74 -4.98
CA LEU A 171 -13.11 12.15 -5.19
C LEU A 171 -12.18 12.85 -6.18
N THR A 172 -10.87 12.62 -6.14
CA THR A 172 -9.89 13.32 -6.98
C THR A 172 -10.12 13.12 -8.48
N PRO A 173 -10.37 11.90 -8.99
CA PRO A 173 -10.67 11.73 -10.41
C PRO A 173 -11.94 12.48 -10.82
N ALA A 174 -12.96 12.44 -9.97
CA ALA A 174 -14.22 13.13 -10.20
C ALA A 174 -14.01 14.66 -10.28
N VAL A 175 -13.31 15.25 -9.30
CA VAL A 175 -13.09 16.70 -9.21
C VAL A 175 -12.15 17.19 -10.30
N SER A 176 -11.01 16.54 -10.50
CA SER A 176 -9.98 16.99 -11.44
C SER A 176 -10.47 16.93 -12.90
N VAL A 177 -11.05 15.81 -13.32
CA VAL A 177 -11.58 15.65 -14.69
C VAL A 177 -12.76 16.58 -14.91
N PHE A 178 -13.72 16.67 -13.98
CA PHE A 178 -14.86 17.58 -14.11
C PHE A 178 -14.40 19.04 -14.17
N SER A 179 -13.39 19.43 -13.39
CA SER A 179 -12.83 20.80 -13.41
C SER A 179 -12.10 21.09 -14.72
N ALA A 180 -11.37 20.13 -15.27
CA ALA A 180 -10.73 20.28 -16.57
C ALA A 180 -11.76 20.45 -17.69
N VAL A 181 -12.79 19.60 -17.76
CA VAL A 181 -13.82 19.67 -18.80
C VAL A 181 -14.72 20.90 -18.63
N SER A 182 -14.84 21.45 -17.42
CA SER A 182 -15.62 22.68 -17.15
C SER A 182 -15.18 23.88 -18.01
N GLY A 183 -13.96 23.90 -18.55
CA GLY A 183 -13.51 24.93 -19.50
C GLY A 183 -14.29 24.97 -20.80
N LEU A 184 -14.94 23.85 -21.18
CA LEU A 184 -15.80 23.76 -22.35
C LEU A 184 -17.04 24.66 -22.22
N LYS A 185 -17.48 24.96 -20.98
CA LYS A 185 -18.61 25.85 -20.71
C LYS A 185 -18.42 27.24 -21.30
N LEU A 186 -17.19 27.75 -21.26
CA LEU A 186 -16.84 29.10 -21.73
C LEU A 186 -16.80 29.23 -23.27
N SER A 187 -16.82 28.10 -23.99
CA SER A 187 -16.65 28.09 -25.45
C SER A 187 -17.91 27.68 -26.22
N MET A 188 -18.96 27.23 -25.54
CA MET A 188 -20.25 26.85 -26.14
C MET A 188 -21.32 27.94 -25.92
N VAL A 189 -22.36 27.99 -26.76
CA VAL A 189 -23.46 28.97 -26.70
C VAL A 189 -24.59 28.50 -25.76
N ASN A 190 -25.20 29.47 -25.06
CA ASN A 190 -25.87 29.51 -23.74
C ASN A 190 -26.92 28.48 -23.26
N GLU A 191 -27.26 27.38 -23.94
CA GLU A 191 -28.37 26.51 -23.46
C GLU A 191 -28.09 24.99 -23.45
N GLN A 192 -26.97 24.52 -23.99
CA GLN A 192 -26.65 23.06 -24.07
C GLN A 192 -25.57 22.59 -23.08
N HIS A 193 -24.99 23.51 -22.29
CA HIS A 193 -23.76 23.25 -21.52
C HIS A 193 -23.87 22.15 -20.48
N GLN A 194 -25.01 22.07 -19.78
CA GLN A 194 -25.18 21.10 -18.70
C GLN A 194 -25.42 19.68 -19.25
N TYR A 195 -25.97 19.58 -20.46
CA TYR A 195 -26.25 18.31 -21.14
C TYR A 195 -25.00 17.68 -21.77
N VAL A 196 -23.99 18.48 -22.14
CA VAL A 196 -22.76 17.97 -22.77
C VAL A 196 -21.64 17.75 -21.75
N LEU A 197 -21.50 18.61 -20.74
CA LEU A 197 -20.41 18.55 -19.76
C LEU A 197 -20.37 17.22 -18.99
N LEU A 198 -21.53 16.79 -18.47
CA LEU A 198 -21.62 15.60 -17.63
C LEU A 198 -21.31 14.31 -18.41
N PRO A 199 -21.92 14.04 -19.59
CA PRO A 199 -21.58 12.87 -20.40
C PRO A 199 -20.11 12.83 -20.82
N VAL A 200 -19.53 13.96 -21.25
CA VAL A 200 -18.11 14.00 -21.65
C VAL A 200 -17.20 13.64 -20.48
N THR A 201 -17.48 14.19 -19.29
CA THR A 201 -16.74 13.85 -18.07
C THR A 201 -16.86 12.35 -17.75
N CYS A 202 -18.07 11.79 -17.81
CA CYS A 202 -18.29 10.37 -17.58
C CYS A 202 -17.56 9.47 -18.59
N VAL A 203 -17.55 9.84 -19.88
CA VAL A 203 -16.82 9.10 -20.92
C VAL A 203 -15.30 9.11 -20.64
N ILE A 204 -14.74 10.26 -20.26
CA ILE A 204 -13.33 10.36 -19.90
C ILE A 204 -13.02 9.51 -18.66
N LEU A 205 -13.88 9.52 -17.64
CA LEU A 205 -13.72 8.69 -16.45
C LEU A 205 -13.80 7.20 -16.76
N VAL A 206 -14.78 6.76 -17.56
CA VAL A 206 -14.86 5.35 -18.01
C VAL A 206 -13.62 4.96 -18.80
N GLY A 207 -13.14 5.83 -19.70
CA GLY A 207 -11.90 5.63 -20.44
C GLY A 207 -10.68 5.52 -19.52
N LEU A 208 -10.57 6.40 -18.53
CA LEU A 208 -9.51 6.40 -17.52
C LEU A 208 -9.48 5.05 -16.76
N PHE A 209 -10.62 4.62 -16.21
CA PHE A 209 -10.71 3.39 -15.43
C PHE A 209 -10.60 2.12 -16.29
N ALA A 210 -11.06 2.17 -17.54
CA ALA A 210 -10.86 1.08 -18.50
C ALA A 210 -9.39 0.94 -18.88
N LEU A 211 -8.63 2.03 -19.06
CA LEU A 211 -7.23 2.00 -19.46
C LEU A 211 -6.30 1.41 -18.37
N GLN A 212 -6.76 1.33 -17.12
CA GLN A 212 -5.97 0.88 -15.97
C GLN A 212 -5.35 -0.51 -16.12
N HIS A 213 -6.02 -1.42 -16.83
CA HIS A 213 -5.54 -2.80 -17.00
C HIS A 213 -4.28 -2.89 -17.89
N PHE A 214 -4.01 -1.91 -18.74
CA PHE A 214 -2.80 -1.89 -19.58
C PHE A 214 -1.52 -1.57 -18.80
N GLY A 215 -1.64 -1.21 -17.52
CA GLY A 215 -0.54 -0.98 -16.61
C GLY A 215 0.15 0.36 -16.81
N THR A 216 0.63 0.94 -15.71
CA THR A 216 1.38 2.20 -15.71
C THR A 216 2.75 2.08 -16.37
N HIS A 217 3.30 0.88 -16.56
CA HIS A 217 4.59 0.70 -17.24
C HIS A 217 4.56 1.14 -18.70
N ARG A 218 3.49 0.78 -19.43
CA ARG A 218 3.37 1.07 -20.87
C ARG A 218 3.04 2.53 -21.16
N VAL A 219 2.35 3.20 -20.23
CA VAL A 219 1.84 4.56 -20.43
C VAL A 219 2.62 5.60 -19.60
N GLY A 220 3.35 5.18 -18.56
CA GLY A 220 4.04 6.05 -17.61
C GLY A 220 5.13 6.93 -18.22
N PHE A 221 5.76 6.49 -19.30
CA PHE A 221 6.68 7.32 -20.09
C PHE A 221 6.01 8.60 -20.62
N LEU A 222 4.72 8.53 -20.96
CA LEU A 222 3.97 9.66 -21.51
C LEU A 222 3.51 10.66 -20.43
N PHE A 223 3.45 10.22 -19.16
CA PHE A 223 2.92 11.04 -18.06
C PHE A 223 3.81 12.23 -17.72
N ALA A 224 5.13 12.02 -17.64
CA ALA A 224 6.07 13.11 -17.30
C ALA A 224 6.08 14.24 -18.34
N PRO A 225 6.11 13.97 -19.67
CA PRO A 225 5.94 15.00 -20.69
C PRO A 225 4.64 15.80 -20.57
N ILE A 226 3.51 15.13 -20.31
CA ILE A 226 2.19 15.80 -20.19
C ILE A 226 2.18 16.78 -19.02
N VAL A 227 2.60 16.34 -17.83
CA VAL A 227 2.61 17.21 -16.63
C VAL A 227 3.64 18.32 -16.78
N CYS A 228 4.82 18.04 -17.36
CA CYS A 228 5.81 19.08 -17.64
C CYS A 228 5.27 20.14 -18.59
N LEU A 229 4.62 19.73 -19.68
CA LEU A 229 3.98 20.64 -20.63
C LEU A 229 2.88 21.47 -19.97
N TRP A 230 2.07 20.86 -19.10
CA TRP A 230 1.05 21.55 -18.32
C TRP A 230 1.64 22.59 -17.36
N LEU A 231 2.69 22.24 -16.60
CA LEU A 231 3.36 23.16 -15.67
C LEU A 231 4.00 24.35 -16.42
N LEU A 232 4.65 24.10 -17.55
CA LEU A 232 5.19 25.16 -18.40
C LEU A 232 4.07 26.05 -18.96
N CYS A 233 2.94 25.46 -19.35
CA CYS A 233 1.77 26.19 -19.86
C CYS A 233 1.20 27.14 -18.80
N ILE A 234 0.87 26.63 -17.60
CA ILE A 234 0.32 27.47 -16.52
C ILE A 234 1.32 28.53 -16.04
N SER A 235 2.62 28.21 -16.02
CA SER A 235 3.67 29.16 -15.63
C SER A 235 3.79 30.28 -16.66
N THR A 236 3.75 29.97 -17.96
CA THR A 236 3.86 30.98 -19.04
C THR A 236 2.64 31.89 -19.06
N ILE A 237 1.43 31.33 -18.93
CA ILE A 237 0.19 32.10 -18.80
C ILE A 237 0.23 32.97 -17.53
N GLY A 238 0.75 32.42 -16.43
CA GLY A 238 0.92 33.13 -15.17
C GLY A 238 1.80 34.38 -15.32
N VAL A 239 2.99 34.22 -15.89
CA VAL A 239 3.93 35.32 -16.17
C VAL A 239 3.31 36.36 -17.10
N TYR A 240 2.64 35.93 -18.17
CA TYR A 240 1.94 36.83 -19.09
C TYR A 240 0.90 37.68 -18.35
N ASN A 241 0.08 37.07 -17.50
CA ASN A 241 -0.97 37.79 -16.77
C ASN A 241 -0.40 38.76 -15.72
N ILE A 242 0.71 38.42 -15.07
CA ILE A 242 1.40 39.33 -14.14
C ILE A 242 1.91 40.58 -14.87
N ILE A 243 2.54 40.40 -16.03
CA ILE A 243 3.13 41.52 -16.79
C ILE A 243 2.04 42.42 -17.40
N VAL A 244 1.00 41.82 -17.98
CA VAL A 244 -0.03 42.56 -18.73
C VAL A 244 -1.07 43.22 -17.84
N TRP A 245 -1.56 42.50 -16.82
CA TRP A 245 -2.68 42.98 -16.01
C TRP A 245 -2.20 43.67 -14.73
N ASN A 246 -1.42 43.01 -13.87
CA ASN A 246 -1.04 43.61 -12.59
C ASN A 246 0.39 43.24 -12.15
N PRO A 247 1.39 44.08 -12.48
CA PRO A 247 2.77 43.86 -12.05
C PRO A 247 2.99 43.99 -10.55
N HIS A 248 2.09 44.64 -9.81
CA HIS A 248 2.23 44.86 -8.37
C HIS A 248 1.66 43.72 -7.52
N ILE A 249 1.14 42.65 -8.14
CA ILE A 249 0.52 41.51 -7.46
C ILE A 249 1.50 40.77 -6.51
N TYR A 250 2.82 40.87 -6.73
CA TYR A 250 3.83 40.27 -5.85
C TYR A 250 3.77 40.79 -4.40
N LYS A 251 3.18 41.97 -4.15
CA LYS A 251 2.98 42.49 -2.79
C LYS A 251 2.13 41.54 -1.94
N ALA A 252 1.23 40.77 -2.57
CA ALA A 252 0.38 39.78 -1.91
C ALA A 252 1.18 38.68 -1.18
N LEU A 253 2.44 38.45 -1.54
CA LEU A 253 3.30 37.47 -0.85
C LEU A 253 3.55 37.83 0.63
N SER A 254 3.37 39.10 1.00
CA SER A 254 3.43 39.53 2.39
C SER A 254 2.28 38.94 3.21
N PRO A 255 2.54 38.31 4.38
CA PRO A 255 1.49 37.77 5.26
C PRO A 255 0.55 38.83 5.83
N TYR A 256 0.90 40.12 5.70
CA TYR A 256 0.04 41.23 6.04
C TYR A 256 -1.33 41.16 5.36
N TYR A 257 -1.37 40.79 4.06
CA TYR A 257 -2.61 40.70 3.30
C TYR A 257 -3.50 39.54 3.76
N MET A 258 -2.91 38.43 4.21
CA MET A 258 -3.66 37.33 4.84
C MET A 258 -4.36 37.80 6.12
N TYR A 259 -3.66 38.52 6.99
CA TYR A 259 -4.25 39.05 8.23
C TYR A 259 -5.37 40.06 7.94
N SER A 260 -5.12 41.01 7.03
CA SER A 260 -6.11 42.00 6.57
C SER A 260 -7.37 41.33 6.03
N PHE A 261 -7.21 40.28 5.22
CA PHE A 261 -8.32 39.54 4.63
C PHE A 261 -9.23 38.89 5.68
N ILE A 262 -8.64 38.16 6.62
CA ILE A 262 -9.41 37.49 7.69
C ILE A 262 -10.13 38.53 8.55
N GLN A 263 -9.47 39.65 8.85
CA GLN A 263 -10.05 40.74 9.63
C GLN A 263 -11.22 41.43 8.89
N LYS A 264 -11.13 41.60 7.58
CA LYS A 264 -12.15 42.28 6.77
C LYS A 264 -13.35 41.38 6.46
N THR A 265 -13.10 40.15 6.03
CA THR A 265 -14.14 39.27 5.47
C THR A 265 -14.80 38.37 6.53
N GLN A 266 -14.24 38.28 7.74
CA GLN A 266 -14.82 37.57 8.89
C GLN A 266 -15.32 36.15 8.52
N VAL A 267 -16.63 35.91 8.58
CA VAL A 267 -17.26 34.62 8.29
C VAL A 267 -17.07 34.19 6.82
N GLY A 268 -17.17 35.13 5.86
CA GLY A 268 -16.93 34.83 4.44
C GLY A 268 -15.48 34.43 4.17
N GLY A 269 -14.54 35.05 4.89
CA GLY A 269 -13.11 34.69 4.86
C GLY A 269 -12.88 33.29 5.40
N TRP A 270 -13.56 32.93 6.50
CA TRP A 270 -13.53 31.58 7.06
C TRP A 270 -14.05 30.52 6.08
N MET A 271 -15.14 30.80 5.37
CA MET A 271 -15.66 29.90 4.34
C MET A 271 -14.72 29.77 3.13
N SER A 272 -13.99 30.83 2.76
CA SER A 272 -13.02 30.82 1.67
C SER A 272 -11.84 29.86 1.94
N LEU A 273 -11.43 29.72 3.21
CA LEU A 273 -10.31 28.84 3.62
C LEU A 273 -10.49 27.39 3.15
N GLY A 274 -11.73 26.87 3.14
CA GLY A 274 -12.01 25.52 2.63
C GLY A 274 -11.72 25.36 1.12
N GLY A 275 -11.88 26.43 0.33
CA GLY A 275 -11.49 26.44 -1.08
C GLY A 275 -9.99 26.65 -1.29
N ILE A 276 -9.33 27.39 -0.39
CA ILE A 276 -7.88 27.62 -0.41
C ILE A 276 -7.12 26.34 -0.07
N LEU A 277 -7.64 25.55 0.88
CA LEU A 277 -7.10 24.24 1.26
C LEU A 277 -6.84 23.32 0.06
N LEU A 278 -7.60 23.47 -1.01
CA LEU A 278 -7.49 22.66 -2.22
C LEU A 278 -6.18 22.85 -2.98
N CYS A 279 -5.37 23.87 -2.67
CA CYS A 279 -4.04 24.02 -3.28
C CYS A 279 -3.04 22.96 -2.78
N VAL A 280 -3.30 22.29 -1.65
CA VAL A 280 -2.37 21.31 -1.05
C VAL A 280 -2.78 19.85 -1.27
N THR A 281 -3.83 19.57 -2.06
CA THR A 281 -4.48 18.25 -2.18
C THR A 281 -3.55 17.10 -2.55
N GLY A 282 -2.51 17.31 -3.34
CA GLY A 282 -1.53 16.25 -3.67
C GLY A 282 -0.28 16.16 -2.78
N SER A 283 -0.26 16.82 -1.62
CA SER A 283 0.92 16.73 -0.71
C SER A 283 1.04 15.37 -0.02
N GLU A 284 -0.09 14.75 0.31
CA GLU A 284 -0.12 13.40 0.87
C GLU A 284 0.24 12.36 -0.20
N ALA A 285 -0.23 12.53 -1.45
CA ALA A 285 0.18 11.69 -2.57
C ALA A 285 1.70 11.72 -2.77
N MET A 286 2.32 12.91 -2.69
CA MET A 286 3.78 13.05 -2.70
C MET A 286 4.49 12.26 -1.59
N TYR A 287 3.88 12.15 -0.42
CA TYR A 287 4.45 11.37 0.67
C TYR A 287 4.23 9.86 0.48
N ALA A 288 3.05 9.44 0.04
CA ALA A 288 2.72 8.03 -0.21
C ALA A 288 3.56 7.41 -1.33
N ASP A 289 3.95 8.19 -2.34
CA ASP A 289 4.72 7.73 -3.50
C ASP A 289 6.25 7.68 -3.29
N LEU A 290 6.74 7.90 -2.08
CA LEU A 290 8.17 7.82 -1.76
C LEU A 290 8.76 6.43 -2.08
N GLY A 291 7.96 5.36 -2.01
CA GLY A 291 8.40 3.99 -2.35
C GLY A 291 8.89 3.80 -3.80
N HIS A 292 8.48 4.70 -4.70
CA HIS A 292 8.86 4.63 -6.12
C HIS A 292 10.04 5.52 -6.49
N PHE A 293 10.26 6.60 -5.74
CA PHE A 293 11.18 7.67 -6.10
C PHE A 293 12.07 8.04 -4.93
N SER A 294 13.32 8.40 -5.20
CA SER A 294 14.21 8.83 -4.13
C SER A 294 13.74 10.14 -3.50
N GLN A 295 13.93 10.28 -2.19
CA GLN A 295 13.64 11.49 -1.44
C GLN A 295 14.27 12.75 -2.07
N SER A 296 15.52 12.64 -2.54
CA SER A 296 16.24 13.74 -3.21
C SER A 296 15.60 14.13 -4.55
N SER A 297 15.14 13.14 -5.33
CA SER A 297 14.47 13.39 -6.62
C SER A 297 13.15 14.15 -6.43
N ILE A 298 12.34 13.75 -5.46
CA ILE A 298 11.08 14.44 -5.10
C ILE A 298 11.39 15.87 -4.64
N LYS A 299 12.37 16.07 -3.75
CA LYS A 299 12.78 17.40 -3.29
C LYS A 299 13.18 18.32 -4.45
N ILE A 300 14.02 17.83 -5.37
CA ILE A 300 14.48 18.61 -6.53
C ILE A 300 13.32 18.95 -7.46
N ALA A 301 12.49 17.97 -7.82
CA ALA A 301 11.36 18.18 -8.73
C ALA A 301 10.36 19.19 -8.17
N PHE A 302 10.01 19.07 -6.88
CA PHE A 302 9.06 20.00 -6.26
C PHE A 302 9.63 21.42 -6.16
N THR A 303 10.82 21.58 -5.59
CA THR A 303 11.40 22.90 -5.28
C THR A 303 11.78 23.68 -6.53
N MET A 304 12.29 23.01 -7.57
CA MET A 304 12.81 23.68 -8.77
C MET A 304 11.77 23.85 -9.87
N VAL A 305 10.75 22.98 -9.95
CA VAL A 305 9.80 22.97 -11.08
C VAL A 305 8.37 23.21 -10.61
N VAL A 306 7.84 22.36 -9.72
CA VAL A 306 6.41 22.36 -9.39
C VAL A 306 6.02 23.59 -8.58
N TYR A 307 6.72 23.85 -7.47
CA TYR A 307 6.46 24.97 -6.58
C TYR A 307 6.50 26.34 -7.30
N PRO A 308 7.57 26.71 -8.04
CA PRO A 308 7.59 27.99 -8.74
C PRO A 308 6.51 28.09 -9.82
N SER A 309 6.22 27.00 -10.55
CA SER A 309 5.17 27.00 -11.57
C SER A 309 3.79 27.25 -10.97
N LEU A 310 3.48 26.65 -9.81
CA LEU A 310 2.21 26.86 -9.10
C LEU A 310 2.08 28.28 -8.55
N VAL A 311 3.13 28.80 -7.92
CA VAL A 311 3.15 30.18 -7.42
C VAL A 311 2.90 31.17 -8.57
N LEU A 312 3.58 31.00 -9.71
CA LEU A 312 3.36 31.82 -10.90
C LEU A 312 1.94 31.68 -11.46
N ALA A 313 1.39 30.47 -11.48
CA ALA A 313 0.02 30.23 -11.94
C ALA A 313 -1.01 30.95 -11.06
N TYR A 314 -0.89 30.85 -9.72
CA TYR A 314 -1.81 31.54 -8.80
C TYR A 314 -1.65 33.05 -8.83
N MET A 315 -0.42 33.57 -8.88
CA MET A 315 -0.16 34.99 -9.02
C MET A 315 -0.75 35.55 -10.32
N GLY A 316 -0.63 34.83 -11.44
CA GLY A 316 -1.21 35.26 -12.71
C GLY A 316 -2.74 35.19 -12.74
N GLN A 317 -3.34 34.19 -12.10
CA GLN A 317 -4.81 34.16 -11.92
C GLN A 317 -5.28 35.36 -11.08
N ALA A 318 -4.62 35.63 -9.96
CA ALA A 318 -4.92 36.78 -9.11
C ALA A 318 -4.77 38.11 -9.86
N ALA A 319 -3.70 38.27 -10.65
CA ALA A 319 -3.45 39.45 -11.44
C ALA A 319 -4.58 39.72 -12.44
N TYR A 320 -5.03 38.68 -13.15
CA TYR A 320 -6.15 38.79 -14.08
C TYR A 320 -7.47 39.17 -13.38
N ILE A 321 -7.79 38.48 -12.27
CA ILE A 321 -9.02 38.72 -11.50
C ILE A 321 -9.01 40.15 -10.93
N SER A 322 -7.84 40.67 -10.54
CA SER A 322 -7.66 42.02 -9.98
C SER A 322 -7.92 43.19 -10.94
N GLN A 323 -8.28 42.94 -12.20
CA GLN A 323 -8.69 44.00 -13.12
C GLN A 323 -10.06 43.77 -13.76
N HIS A 324 -10.65 42.57 -13.61
CA HIS A 324 -11.90 42.19 -14.27
C HIS A 324 -13.00 41.88 -13.25
N HIS A 325 -13.44 42.92 -12.50
CA HIS A 325 -14.38 42.81 -11.37
C HIS A 325 -15.87 42.95 -11.73
N ASN A 326 -16.24 43.15 -13.00
CA ASN A 326 -17.65 43.33 -13.36
C ASN A 326 -18.41 41.99 -13.34
N PHE A 327 -18.85 41.60 -12.14
CA PHE A 327 -19.57 40.36 -11.83
C PHE A 327 -21.07 40.36 -12.20
N GLU A 328 -21.61 41.45 -12.73
CA GLU A 328 -23.06 41.56 -13.06
C GLU A 328 -23.55 40.56 -14.13
N ARG A 329 -22.65 39.85 -14.82
CA ARG A 329 -22.99 38.68 -15.65
C ARG A 329 -22.37 37.42 -15.08
N ASN A 330 -22.93 36.92 -13.98
CA ASN A 330 -23.08 35.50 -13.65
C ASN A 330 -21.92 34.53 -14.07
N HIS A 331 -21.26 33.95 -13.06
CA HIS A 331 -20.63 32.60 -13.04
C HIS A 331 -19.19 32.37 -13.55
N HIS A 332 -18.35 33.40 -13.70
CA HIS A 332 -17.05 33.22 -14.33
C HIS A 332 -15.88 33.68 -13.44
N ILE A 333 -15.64 32.96 -12.33
CA ILE A 333 -14.31 32.91 -11.68
C ILE A 333 -13.73 31.53 -11.99
N GLY A 334 -12.56 31.50 -12.63
CA GLY A 334 -11.91 30.24 -12.99
C GLY A 334 -10.70 30.43 -13.91
N PHE A 335 -9.83 29.42 -13.92
CA PHE A 335 -8.58 29.42 -14.67
C PHE A 335 -8.75 29.80 -16.15
N TYR A 336 -9.72 29.18 -16.84
CA TYR A 336 -9.90 29.33 -18.29
C TYR A 336 -10.25 30.74 -18.78
N ILE A 337 -10.68 31.62 -17.87
CA ILE A 337 -11.00 33.01 -18.18
C ILE A 337 -9.73 33.85 -18.19
N SER A 338 -8.76 33.50 -17.34
CA SER A 338 -7.42 34.11 -17.35
C SER A 338 -6.57 33.68 -18.55
N VAL A 339 -7.07 32.76 -19.38
CA VAL A 339 -6.39 32.26 -20.58
C VAL A 339 -6.82 33.06 -21.81
N PRO A 340 -5.87 33.59 -22.61
CA PRO A 340 -6.18 34.27 -23.87
C PRO A 340 -7.01 33.40 -24.83
N GLU A 341 -7.99 34.02 -25.50
CA GLU A 341 -8.96 33.31 -26.35
C GLU A 341 -8.31 32.43 -27.42
N LYS A 342 -7.23 32.91 -28.05
CA LYS A 342 -6.53 32.24 -29.14
C LYS A 342 -5.90 30.90 -28.72
N ILE A 343 -5.51 30.74 -27.45
CA ILE A 343 -4.82 29.53 -26.96
C ILE A 343 -5.70 28.64 -26.07
N ARG A 344 -6.96 29.02 -25.83
CA ARG A 344 -7.85 28.33 -24.89
C ARG A 344 -8.09 26.87 -25.25
N TRP A 345 -8.25 26.54 -26.54
CA TRP A 345 -8.47 25.15 -27.02
C TRP A 345 -7.25 24.24 -26.77
N PRO A 346 -6.02 24.61 -27.18
CA PRO A 346 -4.82 23.88 -26.80
C PRO A 346 -4.69 23.68 -25.29
N VAL A 347 -4.91 24.73 -24.50
CA VAL A 347 -4.80 24.68 -23.04
C VAL A 347 -5.85 23.73 -22.44
N LEU A 348 -7.07 23.72 -22.95
CA LEU A 348 -8.13 22.79 -22.54
C LEU A 348 -7.73 21.32 -22.79
N GLY A 349 -7.16 21.02 -23.96
CA GLY A 349 -6.67 19.67 -24.27
C GLY A 349 -5.56 19.22 -23.31
N ILE A 350 -4.58 20.08 -23.05
CA ILE A 350 -3.49 19.79 -22.10
C ILE A 350 -4.03 19.64 -20.67
N ALA A 351 -5.00 20.46 -20.26
CA ALA A 351 -5.62 20.39 -18.93
C ALA A 351 -6.36 19.07 -18.71
N ILE A 352 -7.11 18.58 -19.72
CA ILE A 352 -7.80 17.29 -19.64
C ILE A 352 -6.79 16.15 -19.53
N LEU A 353 -5.72 16.18 -20.34
CA LEU A 353 -4.65 15.19 -20.26
C LEU A 353 -3.94 15.22 -18.89
N ALA A 354 -3.64 16.41 -18.36
CA ALA A 354 -3.03 16.57 -17.05
C ALA A 354 -3.95 16.08 -15.91
N ALA A 355 -5.25 16.33 -16.00
CA ALA A 355 -6.24 15.83 -15.04
C ALA A 355 -6.36 14.30 -15.09
N VAL A 356 -6.33 13.69 -16.27
CA VAL A 356 -6.30 12.22 -16.43
C VAL A 356 -5.04 11.63 -15.81
N VAL A 357 -3.88 12.24 -16.03
CA VAL A 357 -2.60 11.80 -15.43
C VAL A 357 -2.61 11.97 -13.91
N GLY A 358 -3.09 13.11 -13.41
CA GLY A 358 -3.22 13.36 -11.97
C GLY A 358 -4.19 12.41 -11.28
N SER A 359 -5.33 12.10 -11.92
CA SER A 359 -6.28 11.11 -11.43
C SER A 359 -5.64 9.73 -11.32
N GLN A 360 -4.78 9.39 -12.28
CA GLN A 360 -4.14 8.09 -12.30
C GLN A 360 -3.18 7.88 -11.13
N ALA A 361 -2.40 8.90 -10.78
CA ALA A 361 -1.52 8.86 -9.62
C ALA A 361 -2.26 8.42 -8.35
N VAL A 362 -3.40 9.07 -8.06
CA VAL A 362 -4.19 8.80 -6.86
C VAL A 362 -4.87 7.42 -6.90
N ILE A 363 -5.34 6.98 -8.07
CA ILE A 363 -5.88 5.62 -8.24
C ILE A 363 -4.80 4.57 -7.93
N THR A 364 -3.58 4.75 -8.44
CA THR A 364 -2.47 3.84 -8.13
C THR A 364 -2.01 3.89 -6.67
N GLY A 365 -2.03 5.08 -6.06
CA GLY A 365 -1.80 5.26 -4.62
C GLY A 365 -2.84 4.49 -3.80
N THR A 366 -4.11 4.52 -4.21
CA THR A 366 -5.21 3.78 -3.56
C THR A 366 -4.99 2.27 -3.64
N PHE A 367 -4.54 1.74 -4.78
CA PHE A 367 -4.18 0.32 -4.90
C PHE A 367 -3.02 -0.07 -3.98
N SER A 368 -2.02 0.80 -3.83
CA SER A 368 -0.91 0.58 -2.89
C SER A 368 -1.39 0.54 -1.44
N VAL A 369 -2.24 1.47 -1.02
CA VAL A 369 -2.83 1.50 0.33
C VAL A 369 -3.65 0.23 0.60
N ILE A 370 -4.47 -0.21 -0.35
CA ILE A 370 -5.28 -1.42 -0.18
C ILE A 370 -4.39 -2.67 -0.10
N LYS A 371 -3.35 -2.79 -0.94
CA LYS A 371 -2.36 -3.88 -0.82
C LYS A 371 -1.75 -3.92 0.58
N GLN A 372 -1.31 -2.77 1.09
CA GLN A 372 -0.73 -2.64 2.43
C GLN A 372 -1.73 -3.07 3.52
N CYS A 373 -2.98 -2.63 3.45
CA CYS A 373 -4.03 -3.06 4.38
C CYS A 373 -4.31 -4.57 4.31
N CYS A 374 -4.28 -5.18 3.11
CA CYS A 374 -4.41 -6.64 2.96
C CYS A 374 -3.25 -7.39 3.62
N SER A 375 -2.00 -6.94 3.43
CA SER A 375 -0.81 -7.56 4.01
C SER A 375 -0.84 -7.59 5.53
N LEU A 376 -1.41 -6.56 6.18
CA LEU A 376 -1.53 -6.53 7.65
C LEU A 376 -2.88 -7.07 8.17
N ASN A 377 -3.64 -7.81 7.35
CA ASN A 377 -4.94 -8.39 7.72
C ASN A 377 -5.98 -7.34 8.17
N CYS A 378 -5.90 -6.12 7.67
CA CYS A 378 -6.86 -5.04 7.91
C CYS A 378 -7.89 -4.88 6.78
N PHE A 379 -7.71 -5.58 5.65
CA PHE A 379 -8.65 -5.53 4.52
C PHE A 379 -8.89 -6.94 3.92
N PRO A 380 -10.09 -7.23 3.39
CA PRO A 380 -10.38 -8.48 2.69
C PRO A 380 -9.37 -8.81 1.58
N ARG A 381 -9.11 -10.10 1.35
CA ARG A 381 -8.16 -10.53 0.32
C ARG A 381 -8.72 -10.24 -1.09
N VAL A 382 -7.96 -9.47 -1.88
CA VAL A 382 -8.29 -9.05 -3.26
C VAL A 382 -7.27 -9.57 -4.28
N LYS A 383 -7.62 -9.58 -5.57
CA LYS A 383 -6.69 -10.02 -6.63
C LYS A 383 -5.67 -8.92 -6.90
N ILE A 384 -4.41 -9.18 -6.58
CA ILE A 384 -3.30 -8.29 -6.90
C ILE A 384 -2.68 -8.78 -8.21
N VAL A 385 -2.67 -7.95 -9.24
CA VAL A 385 -1.98 -8.20 -10.51
C VAL A 385 -0.82 -7.22 -10.61
N HIS A 386 0.39 -7.75 -10.70
CA HIS A 386 1.59 -6.94 -10.93
C HIS A 386 1.71 -6.64 -12.42
N THR A 387 1.76 -5.36 -12.78
CA THR A 387 1.77 -4.93 -14.20
C THR A 387 3.16 -4.80 -14.80
N SER A 388 4.22 -4.84 -13.97
CA SER A 388 5.62 -4.86 -14.41
C SER A 388 6.41 -5.90 -13.61
N SER A 389 7.29 -6.63 -14.30
CA SER A 389 8.25 -7.58 -13.70
C SER A 389 9.55 -6.91 -13.25
N THR A 390 9.79 -5.65 -13.65
CA THR A 390 11.06 -4.93 -13.43
C THR A 390 10.94 -3.77 -12.43
N VAL A 391 9.77 -3.13 -12.31
CA VAL A 391 9.53 -2.00 -11.39
C VAL A 391 8.54 -2.40 -10.30
N HIS A 392 9.05 -2.58 -9.07
CA HIS A 392 8.41 -3.27 -7.94
C HIS A 392 7.27 -2.53 -7.21
N GLY A 393 6.45 -1.72 -7.90
CA GLY A 393 5.28 -1.14 -7.25
C GLY A 393 4.10 -0.77 -8.16
N GLN A 394 4.14 -1.12 -9.45
CA GLN A 394 2.99 -0.87 -10.33
C GLN A 394 1.94 -1.98 -10.19
N ILE A 395 1.01 -1.74 -9.29
CA ILE A 395 -0.02 -2.69 -8.85
C ILE A 395 -1.36 -2.36 -9.53
N TYR A 396 -2.03 -3.37 -10.07
CA TYR A 396 -3.39 -3.27 -10.56
C TYR A 396 -4.29 -4.23 -9.77
N ILE A 397 -5.38 -3.70 -9.20
CA ILE A 397 -6.37 -4.47 -8.45
C ILE A 397 -7.73 -4.35 -9.19
N PRO A 398 -8.11 -5.35 -10.01
CA PRO A 398 -9.28 -5.25 -10.88
C PRO A 398 -10.57 -4.98 -10.11
N GLU A 399 -10.81 -5.69 -9.00
CA GLU A 399 -12.05 -5.57 -8.23
C GLU A 399 -12.21 -4.15 -7.66
N ILE A 400 -11.13 -3.58 -7.11
CA ILE A 400 -11.12 -2.22 -6.57
C ILE A 400 -11.26 -1.19 -7.68
N ASN A 401 -10.62 -1.39 -8.83
CA ASN A 401 -10.72 -0.48 -9.97
C ASN A 401 -12.18 -0.26 -10.40
N TRP A 402 -12.97 -1.33 -10.49
CA TRP A 402 -14.39 -1.23 -10.84
C TRP A 402 -15.22 -0.57 -9.73
N ILE A 403 -14.94 -0.85 -8.46
CA ILE A 403 -15.59 -0.19 -7.32
C ILE A 403 -15.30 1.31 -7.33
N LEU A 404 -14.04 1.71 -7.51
CA LEU A 404 -13.62 3.11 -7.60
C LEU A 404 -14.30 3.80 -8.79
N MET A 405 -14.37 3.15 -9.96
CA MET A 405 -15.06 3.69 -11.13
C MET A 405 -16.54 3.97 -10.84
N ILE A 406 -17.26 3.00 -10.27
CA ILE A 406 -18.70 3.14 -9.96
C ILE A 406 -18.92 4.27 -8.94
N LEU A 407 -18.13 4.31 -7.87
CA LEU A 407 -18.24 5.35 -6.85
C LEU A 407 -17.89 6.74 -7.42
N CYS A 408 -16.83 6.85 -8.23
CA CYS A 408 -16.42 8.09 -8.89
C CYS A 408 -17.51 8.61 -9.82
N LEU A 409 -18.14 7.73 -10.63
CA LEU A 409 -19.27 8.09 -11.47
C LEU A 409 -20.49 8.50 -10.65
N ALA A 410 -20.80 7.80 -9.56
CA ALA A 410 -21.91 8.13 -8.66
C ALA A 410 -21.73 9.52 -8.04
N VAL A 411 -20.53 9.86 -7.57
CA VAL A 411 -20.20 11.20 -7.04
C VAL A 411 -20.34 12.26 -8.13
N THR A 412 -19.81 12.00 -9.33
CA THR A 412 -19.86 12.95 -10.46
C THR A 412 -21.31 13.23 -10.90
N ILE A 413 -22.13 12.18 -11.03
CA ILE A 413 -23.54 12.27 -11.43
C ILE A 413 -24.42 12.88 -10.33
N GLY A 414 -24.09 12.59 -9.06
CA GLY A 414 -24.85 13.05 -7.90
C GLY A 414 -24.67 14.55 -7.65
N PHE A 415 -23.44 15.05 -7.65
CA PHE A 415 -23.16 16.46 -7.35
C PHE A 415 -23.36 17.40 -8.54
N ARG A 416 -22.95 16.99 -9.76
CA ARG A 416 -23.01 17.80 -10.99
C ARG A 416 -22.40 19.21 -10.89
N ASN A 417 -21.64 19.49 -9.83
CA ASN A 417 -21.14 20.81 -9.50
C ASN A 417 -19.75 20.72 -8.88
N THR A 418 -18.79 21.44 -9.49
CA THR A 418 -17.41 21.51 -9.01
C THR A 418 -17.31 21.96 -7.55
N LYS A 419 -18.15 22.92 -7.11
CA LYS A 419 -18.06 23.49 -5.74
C LYS A 419 -18.26 22.41 -4.67
N GLN A 420 -19.34 21.65 -4.79
CA GLN A 420 -19.71 20.67 -3.77
C GLN A 420 -18.73 19.49 -3.74
N MET A 421 -18.27 19.05 -4.91
CA MET A 421 -17.25 18.00 -5.03
C MET A 421 -15.90 18.45 -4.45
N ALA A 422 -15.51 19.70 -4.71
CA ALA A 422 -14.28 20.28 -4.20
C ALA A 422 -14.32 20.44 -2.66
N ASN A 423 -15.43 20.91 -2.10
CA ASN A 423 -15.63 20.95 -0.65
C ASN A 423 -15.51 19.54 0.00
N ALA A 424 -16.05 18.51 -0.67
CA ALA A 424 -15.93 17.12 -0.23
C ALA A 424 -14.47 16.64 -0.23
N GLN A 425 -13.72 16.88 -1.30
CA GLN A 425 -12.31 16.52 -1.39
C GLN A 425 -11.48 17.24 -0.32
N GLY A 426 -11.75 18.53 -0.09
CA GLY A 426 -11.05 19.33 0.93
C GLY A 426 -11.11 18.67 2.31
N LEU A 427 -12.29 18.23 2.75
CA LEU A 427 -12.44 17.58 4.05
C LEU A 427 -11.68 16.25 4.15
N ALA A 428 -11.70 15.44 3.09
CA ALA A 428 -10.97 14.17 3.04
C ALA A 428 -9.47 14.40 3.26
N VAL A 429 -8.88 15.29 2.45
CA VAL A 429 -7.45 15.60 2.49
C VAL A 429 -7.03 16.15 3.85
N ILE A 430 -7.71 17.16 4.40
CA ILE A 430 -7.29 17.75 5.68
C ILE A 430 -7.39 16.76 6.85
N THR A 431 -8.36 15.85 6.82
CA THR A 431 -8.47 14.79 7.84
C THR A 431 -7.26 13.87 7.78
N VAL A 432 -6.83 13.46 6.57
CA VAL A 432 -5.60 12.67 6.40
C VAL A 432 -4.38 13.45 6.88
N MET A 433 -4.27 14.74 6.52
CA MET A 433 -3.13 15.56 6.94
C MET A 433 -3.00 15.68 8.47
N ILE A 434 -4.13 15.79 9.19
CA ILE A 434 -4.16 15.78 10.66
C ILE A 434 -3.68 14.44 11.21
N VAL A 435 -4.14 13.32 10.64
CA VAL A 435 -3.68 11.97 11.03
C VAL A 435 -2.16 11.86 10.81
N THR A 436 -1.65 12.31 9.66
CA THR A 436 -0.22 12.34 9.36
C THR A 436 0.56 13.21 10.34
N THR A 437 0.05 14.39 10.72
CA THR A 437 0.70 15.26 11.73
C THR A 437 0.78 14.59 13.10
N CYS A 438 -0.28 13.93 13.53
CA CYS A 438 -0.31 13.15 14.77
C CYS A 438 0.73 12.02 14.74
N PHE A 439 0.77 11.20 13.67
CA PHE A 439 1.76 10.13 13.54
C PHE A 439 3.19 10.63 13.45
N MET A 440 3.42 11.71 12.72
CA MET A 440 4.75 12.33 12.64
C MET A 440 5.23 12.82 14.00
N SER A 441 4.36 13.38 14.85
CA SER A 441 4.73 13.76 16.22
C SER A 441 5.19 12.55 17.05
N LEU A 442 4.53 11.39 16.89
CA LEU A 442 4.94 10.14 17.53
C LEU A 442 6.27 9.62 16.98
N VAL A 443 6.48 9.71 15.66
CA VAL A 443 7.73 9.30 15.00
C VAL A 443 8.93 10.14 15.44
N ILE A 444 8.74 11.45 15.62
CA ILE A 444 9.78 12.35 16.14
C ILE A 444 10.25 11.90 17.53
N VAL A 445 9.33 11.47 18.40
CA VAL A 445 9.66 10.99 19.76
C VAL A 445 10.23 9.57 19.73
N LEU A 446 9.57 8.65 19.03
CA LEU A 446 9.84 7.21 19.12
C LEU A 446 10.94 6.73 18.16
N CYS A 447 11.06 7.34 16.98
CA CYS A 447 11.99 6.91 15.93
C CYS A 447 13.21 7.82 15.85
N TRP A 448 13.01 9.15 15.89
CA TRP A 448 14.11 10.13 15.85
C TRP A 448 14.72 10.43 17.22
N ASN A 449 14.14 9.88 18.30
CA ASN A 449 14.60 10.04 19.68
C ASN A 449 14.85 11.51 20.08
N LYS A 450 14.00 12.42 19.60
CA LYS A 450 14.05 13.86 19.92
C LYS A 450 13.20 14.18 21.14
N ASN A 451 13.49 15.32 21.78
CA ASN A 451 12.77 15.77 22.96
C ASN A 451 11.26 15.89 22.69
N VAL A 452 10.44 15.50 23.67
CA VAL A 452 8.97 15.59 23.61
C VAL A 452 8.51 17.02 23.32
N VAL A 453 9.23 18.03 23.82
CA VAL A 453 8.95 19.45 23.54
C VAL A 453 9.02 19.77 22.05
N PHE A 454 9.99 19.21 21.31
CA PHE A 454 10.10 19.44 19.87
C PHE A 454 8.96 18.79 19.10
N ALA A 455 8.57 17.57 19.49
CA ALA A 455 7.41 16.89 18.91
C ALA A 455 6.10 17.63 19.21
N LEU A 456 5.94 18.14 20.44
CA LEU A 456 4.78 18.93 20.84
C LEU A 456 4.75 20.27 20.10
N ALA A 457 5.89 20.95 19.94
CA ALA A 457 5.98 22.18 19.15
C ALA A 457 5.60 21.95 17.68
N PHE A 458 6.07 20.85 17.07
CA PHE A 458 5.68 20.45 15.72
C PHE A 458 4.17 20.20 15.63
N LEU A 459 3.61 19.41 16.56
CA LEU A 459 2.18 19.08 16.60
C LEU A 459 1.32 20.33 16.80
N LEU A 460 1.71 21.23 17.71
CA LEU A 460 0.95 22.45 17.98
C LEU A 460 1.04 23.43 16.81
N PHE A 461 2.20 23.61 16.19
CA PHE A 461 2.38 24.55 15.09
C PHE A 461 1.62 24.10 13.83
N PHE A 462 1.88 22.90 13.31
CA PHE A 462 1.21 22.41 12.10
C PHE A 462 -0.23 21.97 12.39
N GLY A 463 -0.48 21.36 13.55
CA GLY A 463 -1.83 20.95 13.94
C GLY A 463 -2.77 22.13 14.16
N ALA A 464 -2.30 23.29 14.64
CA ALA A 464 -3.14 24.49 14.73
C ALA A 464 -3.55 25.00 13.34
N ILE A 465 -2.60 25.06 12.39
CA ILE A 465 -2.89 25.46 11.00
C ILE A 465 -3.93 24.50 10.39
N GLU A 466 -3.73 23.20 10.57
CA GLU A 466 -4.64 22.19 10.03
C GLU A 466 -6.01 22.20 10.72
N ALA A 467 -6.06 22.44 12.02
CA ALA A 467 -7.31 22.58 12.76
C ALA A 467 -8.15 23.77 12.26
N VAL A 468 -7.51 24.89 11.87
CA VAL A 468 -8.19 26.02 11.24
C VAL A 468 -8.83 25.60 9.91
N TYR A 469 -8.09 24.93 9.03
CA TYR A 469 -8.63 24.43 7.75
C TYR A 469 -9.70 23.35 7.93
N PHE A 470 -9.54 22.47 8.92
CA PHE A 470 -10.52 21.45 9.25
C PHE A 470 -11.83 22.07 9.73
N SER A 471 -11.74 23.05 10.63
CA SER A 471 -12.90 23.80 11.10
C SER A 471 -13.61 24.54 9.96
N ALA A 472 -12.85 25.21 9.07
CA ALA A 472 -13.41 25.85 7.88
C ALA A 472 -14.11 24.85 6.93
N SER A 473 -13.57 23.64 6.79
CA SER A 473 -14.13 22.59 5.94
C SER A 473 -15.40 21.97 6.55
N LEU A 474 -15.49 21.87 7.88
CA LEU A 474 -16.69 21.39 8.58
C LEU A 474 -17.88 22.32 8.46
N VAL A 475 -17.69 23.64 8.35
CA VAL A 475 -18.81 24.59 8.11
C VAL A 475 -19.56 24.24 6.83
N LYS A 476 -18.88 23.65 5.84
CA LYS A 476 -19.46 23.25 4.55
C LYS A 476 -20.03 21.81 4.55
N PHE A 477 -20.36 21.27 5.73
CA PHE A 477 -20.87 19.91 5.87
C PHE A 477 -22.07 19.63 4.96
N HIS A 478 -23.06 20.53 4.94
CA HIS A 478 -24.25 20.41 4.10
C HIS A 478 -23.99 20.68 2.61
N GLU A 479 -22.86 21.30 2.24
CA GLU A 479 -22.48 21.57 0.85
C GLU A 479 -21.67 20.43 0.20
N GLY A 480 -21.72 19.22 0.76
CA GLY A 480 -21.11 18.01 0.19
C GLY A 480 -20.00 17.38 1.02
N ALA A 481 -19.53 18.03 2.10
CA ALA A 481 -18.46 17.49 2.93
C ALA A 481 -18.87 16.24 3.74
N TRP A 482 -20.16 15.90 3.79
CA TRP A 482 -20.64 14.64 4.38
C TRP A 482 -20.23 13.38 3.60
N VAL A 483 -20.01 13.47 2.28
CA VAL A 483 -19.71 12.31 1.41
C VAL A 483 -18.42 11.56 1.81
N PRO A 484 -17.25 12.21 1.97
CA PRO A 484 -16.04 11.51 2.40
C PRO A 484 -16.19 10.88 3.78
N ILE A 485 -16.98 11.47 4.68
CA ILE A 485 -17.25 10.88 6.00
C ILE A 485 -18.02 9.57 5.86
N ILE A 486 -19.07 9.53 5.03
CA ILE A 486 -19.85 8.29 4.80
C ILE A 486 -19.01 7.23 4.09
N LEU A 487 -18.24 7.61 3.06
CA LEU A 487 -17.34 6.69 2.37
C LEU A 487 -16.29 6.12 3.33
N SER A 488 -15.63 6.98 4.10
CA SER A 488 -14.62 6.59 5.07
C SER A 488 -15.20 5.72 6.18
N PHE A 489 -16.38 6.05 6.73
CA PHE A 489 -17.06 5.23 7.74
C PHE A 489 -17.42 3.84 7.21
N THR A 490 -17.83 3.73 5.95
CA THR A 490 -18.14 2.45 5.31
C THR A 490 -16.88 1.58 5.19
N PHE A 491 -15.79 2.13 4.65
CA PHE A 491 -14.52 1.41 4.53
C PHE A 491 -13.90 1.07 5.90
N LEU A 492 -13.96 2.00 6.86
CA LEU A 492 -13.50 1.79 8.23
C LEU A 492 -14.25 0.63 8.90
N THR A 493 -15.58 0.56 8.72
CA THR A 493 -16.38 -0.55 9.25
C THR A 493 -15.96 -1.88 8.65
N VAL A 494 -15.76 -1.94 7.33
CA VAL A 494 -15.25 -3.14 6.65
C VAL A 494 -13.89 -3.55 7.20
N MET A 495 -12.96 -2.60 7.34
CA MET A 495 -11.61 -2.85 7.84
C MET A 495 -11.59 -3.31 9.31
N CYS A 496 -12.34 -2.63 10.19
CA CYS A 496 -12.42 -2.96 11.60
C CYS A 496 -13.06 -4.34 11.82
N VAL A 497 -14.15 -4.65 11.10
CA VAL A 497 -14.80 -5.96 11.20
C VAL A 497 -13.89 -7.06 10.65
N TRP A 498 -13.21 -6.82 9.54
CA TRP A 498 -12.27 -7.77 8.96
C TRP A 498 -11.10 -8.05 9.90
N HIS A 499 -10.49 -7.00 10.45
CA HIS A 499 -9.41 -7.11 11.42
C HIS A 499 -9.88 -7.85 12.68
N TYR A 500 -11.02 -7.48 13.24
CA TYR A 500 -11.59 -8.15 14.41
C TYR A 500 -11.85 -9.64 14.17
N GLY A 501 -12.48 -10.00 13.04
CA GLY A 501 -12.76 -11.40 12.71
C GLY A 501 -11.50 -12.22 12.44
N THR A 502 -10.50 -11.64 11.77
CA THR A 502 -9.22 -12.32 11.51
C THR A 502 -8.43 -12.54 12.81
N THR A 503 -8.40 -11.54 13.70
CA THR A 503 -7.77 -11.68 15.03
C THR A 503 -8.48 -12.73 15.87
N LYS A 504 -9.82 -12.76 15.85
CA LYS A 504 -10.62 -13.76 16.57
C LYS A 504 -10.44 -15.19 16.02
N LYS A 505 -10.28 -15.32 14.70
CA LYS A 505 -9.89 -16.59 14.06
C LYS A 505 -8.53 -17.07 14.58
N TYR A 506 -7.55 -16.17 14.58
CA TYR A 506 -6.20 -16.49 15.00
C TYR A 506 -6.16 -16.93 16.47
N GLU A 507 -6.86 -16.20 17.35
CA GLU A 507 -7.02 -16.58 18.76
C GLU A 507 -7.64 -17.98 18.89
N PHE A 508 -8.71 -18.28 18.14
CA PHE A 508 -9.32 -19.61 18.12
C PHE A 508 -8.35 -20.70 17.66
N ASP A 509 -7.57 -20.45 16.61
CA ASP A 509 -6.61 -21.42 16.08
C ASP A 509 -5.46 -21.67 17.07
N VAL A 510 -5.03 -20.65 17.83
CA VAL A 510 -4.01 -20.77 18.88
C VAL A 510 -4.56 -21.56 20.07
N ASP A 511 -5.77 -21.27 20.52
CA ASP A 511 -6.41 -21.95 21.67
C ASP A 511 -6.70 -23.43 21.36
N ASN A 512 -7.03 -23.75 20.11
CA ASN A 512 -7.31 -25.11 19.66
C ASN A 512 -6.11 -25.78 18.98
N LYS A 513 -4.89 -25.28 19.20
CA LYS A 513 -3.68 -25.92 18.64
C LYS A 513 -3.51 -27.33 19.22
N VAL A 514 -3.17 -28.27 18.35
CA VAL A 514 -2.98 -29.67 18.73
C VAL A 514 -1.50 -29.88 19.07
N SER A 515 -1.25 -30.60 20.16
CA SER A 515 0.11 -30.92 20.59
C SER A 515 0.78 -31.89 19.63
N ILE A 516 2.10 -31.77 19.48
CA ILE A 516 2.90 -32.74 18.71
C ILE A 516 2.82 -34.12 19.36
N SER A 517 2.68 -34.21 20.68
CA SER A 517 2.49 -35.47 21.39
C SER A 517 1.24 -36.23 20.93
N TRP A 518 0.15 -35.54 20.58
CA TRP A 518 -1.03 -36.17 19.98
C TRP A 518 -0.66 -36.84 18.66
N LEU A 519 0.03 -36.14 17.75
CA LEU A 519 0.48 -36.67 16.47
C LEU A 519 1.40 -37.89 16.64
N LEU A 520 2.37 -37.79 17.55
CA LEU A 520 3.35 -38.85 17.80
C LEU A 520 2.68 -40.10 18.39
N ASN A 521 1.67 -39.93 19.25
CA ASN A 521 0.89 -41.03 19.82
C ASN A 521 -0.02 -41.73 18.80
N LEU A 522 -0.46 -41.01 17.76
CA LEU A 522 -1.24 -41.58 16.65
C LEU A 522 -0.39 -42.46 15.71
N GLY A 523 0.92 -42.21 15.61
CA GLY A 523 1.81 -42.84 14.62
C GLY A 523 1.86 -44.38 14.66
N PRO A 524 2.00 -45.04 15.82
CA PRO A 524 2.02 -46.51 15.91
C PRO A 524 0.63 -47.15 16.01
N SER A 525 -0.38 -46.39 16.46
CA SER A 525 -1.65 -46.92 16.96
C SER A 525 -2.82 -46.83 15.96
N LEU A 526 -2.79 -45.91 14.99
CA LEU A 526 -3.95 -45.62 14.13
C LEU A 526 -3.93 -46.17 12.70
N GLY A 527 -2.91 -46.96 12.29
CA GLY A 527 -2.89 -47.53 10.94
C GLY A 527 -2.90 -46.47 9.83
N ILE A 528 -2.29 -45.30 10.08
CA ILE A 528 -2.30 -44.18 9.15
C ILE A 528 -1.41 -44.48 7.95
N VAL A 529 -1.99 -44.43 6.75
CA VAL A 529 -1.28 -44.77 5.50
C VAL A 529 -0.47 -43.56 5.00
N ARG A 530 0.81 -43.78 4.67
CA ARG A 530 1.66 -42.77 4.03
C ARG A 530 1.56 -42.87 2.51
N VAL A 531 1.05 -41.81 1.88
CA VAL A 531 0.93 -41.72 0.40
C VAL A 531 2.20 -41.08 -0.17
N ARG A 532 2.67 -41.52 -1.35
CA ARG A 532 3.83 -40.90 -2.02
C ARG A 532 3.53 -39.44 -2.38
N GLY A 533 4.51 -38.55 -2.21
CA GLY A 533 4.36 -37.13 -2.51
C GLY A 533 4.73 -36.20 -1.35
N ILE A 534 4.61 -34.90 -1.59
CA ILE A 534 4.74 -33.85 -0.56
C ILE A 534 3.37 -33.27 -0.24
N GLY A 535 2.96 -33.33 1.03
CA GLY A 535 1.72 -32.72 1.52
C GLY A 535 2.01 -31.37 2.17
N LEU A 536 1.53 -30.29 1.58
CA LEU A 536 1.67 -28.93 2.07
C LEU A 536 0.42 -28.50 2.84
N ILE A 537 0.50 -28.37 4.16
CA ILE A 537 -0.62 -27.91 4.97
C ILE A 537 -0.43 -26.43 5.24
N HIS A 538 -1.34 -25.61 4.71
CA HIS A 538 -1.33 -24.18 5.02
C HIS A 538 -1.81 -23.94 6.46
N THR A 539 -1.04 -23.18 7.23
CA THR A 539 -1.39 -22.78 8.60
C THR A 539 -1.03 -21.33 8.88
N GLU A 540 -1.83 -20.65 9.70
CA GLU A 540 -1.54 -19.30 10.18
C GLU A 540 -0.70 -19.33 11.49
N LEU A 541 -0.53 -20.52 12.09
CA LEU A 541 0.21 -20.74 13.33
C LEU A 541 1.72 -20.87 13.10
N VAL A 542 2.51 -20.21 13.95
CA VAL A 542 4.00 -20.30 13.94
C VAL A 542 4.48 -21.49 14.79
N SER A 543 3.73 -21.83 15.84
CA SER A 543 3.99 -22.95 16.75
C SER A 543 2.76 -23.87 16.86
N GLY A 544 2.99 -25.15 17.14
CA GLY A 544 1.94 -26.18 17.20
C GLY A 544 1.37 -26.68 15.87
N ILE A 545 0.50 -27.69 15.94
CA ILE A 545 -0.19 -28.29 14.78
C ILE A 545 -1.61 -27.70 14.70
N PRO A 546 -2.08 -27.22 13.55
CA PRO A 546 -3.44 -26.67 13.42
C PRO A 546 -4.51 -27.75 13.63
N ALA A 547 -5.62 -27.39 14.29
CA ALA A 547 -6.78 -28.27 14.50
C ALA A 547 -7.34 -28.88 13.20
N ILE A 548 -7.26 -28.13 12.10
CA ILE A 548 -7.66 -28.58 10.75
C ILE A 548 -6.94 -29.86 10.35
N PHE A 549 -5.65 -29.99 10.70
CA PHE A 549 -4.90 -31.20 10.38
C PHE A 549 -5.39 -32.41 11.18
N SER A 550 -5.70 -32.21 12.46
CA SER A 550 -6.30 -33.27 13.28
C SER A 550 -7.62 -33.75 12.68
N HIS A 551 -8.50 -32.81 12.32
CA HIS A 551 -9.77 -33.11 11.65
C HIS A 551 -9.60 -33.79 10.29
N PHE A 552 -8.56 -33.42 9.54
CA PHE A 552 -8.23 -34.08 8.27
C PHE A 552 -7.84 -35.54 8.50
N VAL A 553 -6.91 -35.80 9.40
CA VAL A 553 -6.41 -37.17 9.68
C VAL A 553 -7.49 -38.07 10.29
N THR A 554 -8.40 -37.53 11.11
CA THR A 554 -9.50 -38.31 11.68
C THR A 554 -10.54 -38.73 10.64
N ASN A 555 -10.76 -37.91 9.60
CA ASN A 555 -11.72 -38.22 8.54
C ASN A 555 -11.08 -39.00 7.38
N LEU A 556 -9.80 -38.76 7.12
CA LEU A 556 -8.99 -39.43 6.11
C LEU A 556 -7.68 -39.88 6.78
N PRO A 557 -7.58 -41.16 7.21
CA PRO A 557 -6.39 -41.69 7.89
C PRO A 557 -5.25 -41.96 6.89
N ALA A 558 -4.92 -40.97 6.06
CA ALA A 558 -3.84 -41.01 5.11
C ALA A 558 -3.23 -39.62 4.94
N PHE A 559 -1.90 -39.53 4.91
CA PHE A 559 -1.19 -38.29 4.58
C PHE A 559 0.13 -38.58 3.87
N HIS A 560 0.74 -37.54 3.29
CA HIS A 560 1.90 -37.70 2.42
C HIS A 560 3.17 -38.16 3.14
N GLN A 561 4.09 -38.75 2.36
CA GLN A 561 5.40 -39.24 2.82
C GLN A 561 6.21 -38.13 3.48
N VAL A 562 6.31 -36.98 2.81
CA VAL A 562 6.86 -35.75 3.39
C VAL A 562 5.72 -34.79 3.65
N LEU A 563 5.64 -34.27 4.86
CA LEU A 563 4.60 -33.33 5.26
C LEU A 563 5.23 -32.01 5.69
N VAL A 564 4.74 -30.92 5.11
CA VAL A 564 5.27 -29.57 5.34
C VAL A 564 4.15 -28.67 5.82
N PHE A 565 4.25 -28.20 7.07
CA PHE A 565 3.39 -27.17 7.61
C PHE A 565 3.89 -25.81 7.14
N LEU A 566 3.18 -25.22 6.18
CA LEU A 566 3.55 -23.99 5.52
C LEU A 566 2.81 -22.80 6.15
N CYS A 567 3.55 -21.93 6.81
CA CYS A 567 3.05 -20.67 7.35
C CYS A 567 3.55 -19.50 6.51
N ILE A 568 2.64 -18.79 5.84
CA ILE A 568 2.99 -17.58 5.08
C ILE A 568 2.58 -16.38 5.93
N LYS A 569 3.56 -15.59 6.38
CA LYS A 569 3.32 -14.38 7.18
C LYS A 569 3.87 -13.14 6.49
N SER A 570 3.06 -12.08 6.52
CA SER A 570 3.51 -10.75 6.15
C SER A 570 4.07 -10.05 7.39
N VAL A 571 5.26 -9.48 7.28
CA VAL A 571 5.97 -8.75 8.34
C VAL A 571 5.80 -7.24 8.10
N SER A 572 5.83 -6.45 9.17
CA SER A 572 5.72 -4.98 9.14
C SER A 572 7.02 -4.30 8.66
N VAL A 573 7.59 -4.79 7.57
CA VAL A 573 8.78 -4.26 6.88
C VAL A 573 8.45 -4.26 5.38
N PRO A 574 8.88 -3.27 4.57
CA PRO A 574 8.53 -3.24 3.15
C PRO A 574 9.01 -4.47 2.39
N HIS A 575 10.28 -4.86 2.62
CA HIS A 575 10.97 -5.93 1.92
C HIS A 575 11.74 -6.80 2.90
N VAL A 576 11.59 -8.13 2.77
CA VAL A 576 12.37 -9.11 3.52
C VAL A 576 13.53 -9.60 2.65
N GLN A 577 14.74 -9.68 3.23
CA GLN A 577 15.91 -10.16 2.50
C GLN A 577 15.71 -11.63 2.07
N PRO A 578 16.19 -12.06 0.89
CA PRO A 578 16.02 -13.43 0.41
C PRO A 578 16.54 -14.50 1.39
N GLU A 579 17.62 -14.20 2.11
CA GLU A 579 18.21 -15.09 3.12
C GLU A 579 17.34 -15.25 4.38
N GLU A 580 16.49 -14.28 4.69
CA GLU A 580 15.62 -14.27 5.89
C GLU A 580 14.17 -14.68 5.55
N ARG A 581 13.90 -14.98 4.28
CA ARG A 581 12.56 -15.24 3.75
C ARG A 581 12.02 -16.62 4.13
N PHE A 582 12.87 -17.64 4.15
CA PHE A 582 12.48 -19.00 4.50
C PHE A 582 13.11 -19.40 5.84
N LEU A 583 12.26 -19.65 6.82
CA LEU A 583 12.66 -20.27 8.08
C LEU A 583 12.15 -21.70 8.09
N VAL A 584 13.08 -22.66 8.24
CA VAL A 584 12.74 -24.09 8.25
C VAL A 584 13.05 -24.67 9.63
N GLY A 585 12.13 -25.48 10.13
CA GLY A 585 12.28 -26.26 11.34
C GLY A 585 11.73 -27.67 11.15
N ARG A 586 12.15 -28.60 12.00
CA ARG A 586 11.67 -29.98 12.01
C ARG A 586 10.66 -30.19 13.14
N ILE A 587 9.62 -30.98 12.91
CA ILE A 587 8.62 -31.31 13.93
C ILE A 587 8.77 -32.79 14.33
N GLY A 588 9.15 -33.05 15.59
CA GLY A 588 9.31 -34.40 16.11
C GLY A 588 10.57 -35.11 15.60
N LEU A 589 10.58 -36.45 15.64
CA LEU A 589 11.74 -37.26 15.27
C LEU A 589 11.99 -37.25 13.75
N LYS A 590 13.28 -37.34 13.34
CA LYS A 590 13.73 -37.34 11.93
C LYS A 590 12.99 -38.36 11.04
N GLN A 591 12.56 -39.47 11.65
CA GLN A 591 11.86 -40.59 11.02
C GLN A 591 10.49 -40.22 10.44
N TYR A 592 9.82 -39.20 10.99
CA TYR A 592 8.45 -38.85 10.59
C TYR A 592 8.37 -37.95 9.34
N ARG A 593 9.51 -37.39 8.89
CA ARG A 593 9.63 -36.49 7.73
C ARG A 593 8.64 -35.31 7.78
N LEU A 594 8.53 -34.69 8.95
CA LEU A 594 7.65 -33.55 9.23
C LEU A 594 8.48 -32.28 9.33
N TYR A 595 8.14 -31.31 8.49
CA TYR A 595 8.81 -30.01 8.45
C TYR A 595 7.82 -28.88 8.72
N ARG A 596 8.31 -27.81 9.34
CA ARG A 596 7.64 -26.52 9.41
C ARG A 596 8.43 -25.53 8.57
N VAL A 597 7.74 -24.80 7.71
CA VAL A 597 8.35 -23.72 6.95
C VAL A 597 7.54 -22.46 7.18
N VAL A 598 8.20 -21.43 7.70
CA VAL A 598 7.64 -20.08 7.80
C VAL A 598 8.23 -19.24 6.68
N VAL A 599 7.38 -18.78 5.78
CA VAL A 599 7.76 -17.88 4.68
C VAL A 599 7.35 -16.47 5.05
N ARG A 600 8.35 -15.59 5.15
CA ARG A 600 8.17 -14.19 5.53
C ARG A 600 8.16 -13.31 4.29
N TYR A 601 7.15 -12.46 4.19
CA TYR A 601 7.00 -11.47 3.14
C TYR A 601 6.93 -10.08 3.76
N GLY A 602 7.61 -9.10 3.19
CA GLY A 602 7.33 -7.71 3.47
C GLY A 602 6.01 -7.27 2.87
N TYR A 603 5.43 -6.17 3.35
CA TYR A 603 4.14 -5.69 2.84
C TYR A 603 4.20 -5.18 1.39
N ARG A 604 5.41 -4.90 0.85
CA ARG A 604 5.63 -4.60 -0.57
C ARG A 604 6.11 -5.79 -1.38
N ASP A 605 6.59 -6.87 -0.75
CA ASP A 605 7.12 -8.03 -1.46
C ASP A 605 6.09 -8.65 -2.43
N VAL A 606 6.63 -9.24 -3.48
CA VAL A 606 5.86 -9.98 -4.50
C VAL A 606 6.02 -11.47 -4.23
N GLN A 607 4.88 -12.16 -4.22
CA GLN A 607 4.86 -13.60 -4.13
C GLN A 607 5.31 -14.19 -5.47
N GLN A 608 6.30 -15.10 -5.42
CA GLN A 608 6.87 -15.73 -6.60
C GLN A 608 5.82 -16.58 -7.33
N ASP A 609 6.06 -16.84 -8.61
CA ASP A 609 5.28 -17.79 -9.39
C ASP A 609 5.27 -19.16 -8.69
N SER A 610 4.17 -19.91 -8.83
CA SER A 610 3.99 -21.18 -8.09
C SER A 610 5.16 -22.13 -8.28
N LEU A 611 5.64 -22.27 -9.52
CA LEU A 611 6.76 -23.15 -9.83
C LEU A 611 8.09 -22.71 -9.20
N GLU A 612 8.33 -21.40 -9.14
CA GLU A 612 9.52 -20.82 -8.49
C GLU A 612 9.43 -20.96 -6.97
N PHE A 613 8.24 -20.71 -6.40
CA PHE A 613 7.98 -20.88 -4.99
C PHE A 613 8.20 -22.33 -4.54
N GLU A 614 7.68 -23.30 -5.30
CA GLU A 614 7.89 -24.72 -5.04
C GLU A 614 9.37 -25.11 -5.09
N LYS A 615 10.12 -24.61 -6.08
CA LYS A 615 11.58 -24.78 -6.19
C LYS A 615 12.31 -24.20 -4.97
N ALA A 616 12.00 -22.95 -4.60
CA ALA A 616 12.62 -22.26 -3.48
C ALA A 616 12.32 -22.96 -2.15
N LEU A 617 11.08 -23.43 -1.96
CA LEU A 617 10.65 -24.17 -0.78
C LEU A 617 11.44 -25.47 -0.61
N VAL A 618 11.48 -26.29 -1.67
CA VAL A 618 12.22 -27.57 -1.62
C VAL A 618 13.71 -27.34 -1.46
N SER A 619 14.29 -26.34 -2.12
CA SER A 619 15.69 -25.97 -1.93
C SER A 619 16.00 -25.59 -0.49
N SER A 620 15.10 -24.82 0.16
CA SER A 620 15.29 -24.39 1.55
C SER A 620 15.26 -25.60 2.48
N ILE A 621 14.32 -26.54 2.29
CA ILE A 621 14.27 -27.77 3.09
C ILE A 621 15.53 -28.64 2.85
N ALA A 622 16.00 -28.74 1.61
CA ALA A 622 17.21 -29.48 1.29
C ALA A 622 18.46 -28.88 1.96
N GLU A 623 18.56 -27.55 2.02
CA GLU A 623 19.65 -26.85 2.69
C GLU A 623 19.60 -27.05 4.21
N PHE A 624 18.41 -27.01 4.81
CA PHE A 624 18.21 -27.35 6.23
C PHE A 624 18.70 -28.77 6.57
N ILE A 625 18.36 -29.74 5.73
CA ILE A 625 18.81 -31.13 5.91
C ILE A 625 20.34 -31.22 5.82
N ARG A 626 20.96 -30.43 4.93
CA ARG A 626 22.42 -30.38 4.72
C ARG A 626 23.18 -29.68 5.83
N SER A 627 22.64 -28.61 6.41
CA SER A 627 23.32 -27.89 7.51
C SER A 627 23.47 -28.77 8.76
N GLY A 628 22.76 -29.90 8.80
CA GLY A 628 22.58 -30.70 10.01
C GLY A 628 21.71 -29.93 11.00
N ASP A 629 20.91 -30.65 11.80
CA ASP A 629 20.42 -30.04 13.04
C ASP A 629 21.61 -29.40 13.73
N SER A 630 21.46 -28.19 14.24
CA SER A 630 22.44 -27.53 15.10
C SER A 630 22.53 -28.25 16.47
N ASP A 631 22.67 -29.57 16.47
CA ASP A 631 22.84 -30.49 17.60
C ASP A 631 24.28 -30.41 18.17
N LYS A 632 24.85 -29.20 18.19
CA LYS A 632 26.02 -28.88 19.01
C LYS A 632 25.64 -27.77 19.97
N ASN A 633 24.91 -28.12 21.02
CA ASN A 633 25.07 -27.57 22.37
C ASN A 633 24.15 -28.33 23.34
N GLY A 634 24.73 -29.24 24.12
CA GLY A 634 24.05 -29.88 25.25
C GLY A 634 23.93 -28.91 26.42
N TYR A 635 22.70 -28.65 26.87
CA TYR A 635 22.39 -28.08 28.18
C TYR A 635 21.14 -28.76 28.76
N PRO A 636 21.02 -28.89 30.09
CA PRO A 636 19.99 -29.69 30.74
C PRO A 636 18.69 -28.91 30.89
N ASP A 637 17.61 -29.64 30.62
CA ASP A 637 16.23 -29.54 31.11
C ASP A 637 15.78 -28.23 31.80
N GLY A 638 14.90 -27.48 31.12
CA GLY A 638 14.19 -26.36 31.73
C GLY A 638 13.65 -25.35 30.71
N SER A 639 12.39 -25.55 30.30
CA SER A 639 11.54 -24.67 29.45
C SER A 639 11.94 -24.54 27.96
N GLU A 640 10.97 -24.88 27.10
CA GLU A 640 11.00 -25.01 25.63
C GLU A 640 11.66 -26.28 25.07
N SER A 641 10.87 -27.11 24.37
CA SER A 641 11.36 -28.35 23.79
C SER A 641 12.32 -28.08 22.62
N PRO A 642 13.45 -28.81 22.48
CA PRO A 642 14.41 -28.65 21.38
C PRO A 642 13.81 -28.76 19.96
N TYR A 643 12.61 -29.30 19.84
CA TYR A 643 11.91 -29.66 18.60
C TYR A 643 11.10 -28.54 17.94
N GLU A 644 11.25 -27.28 18.36
CA GLU A 644 10.56 -26.13 17.74
C GLU A 644 11.50 -25.04 17.19
N ARG A 645 12.83 -25.20 17.30
CA ARG A 645 13.77 -24.15 16.86
C ARG A 645 13.79 -24.05 15.34
N LEU A 646 13.35 -22.90 14.83
CA LEU A 646 13.46 -22.53 13.42
C LEU A 646 14.89 -22.09 13.13
N SER A 647 15.41 -22.48 11.97
CA SER A 647 16.73 -22.04 11.48
C SER A 647 16.59 -21.19 10.24
N ILE A 648 17.47 -20.19 10.11
CA ILE A 648 17.58 -19.31 8.95
C ILE A 648 18.46 -19.99 7.91
N ILE A 649 18.07 -19.85 6.65
CA ILE A 649 18.74 -20.52 5.55
C ILE A 649 19.29 -19.48 4.58
N SER A 650 20.61 -19.31 4.56
CA SER A 650 21.25 -18.17 3.92
C SER A 650 21.64 -18.38 2.45
N LYS A 651 21.60 -19.58 1.84
CA LYS A 651 22.04 -19.78 0.43
C LYS A 651 21.34 -20.92 -0.32
N GLY A 652 20.29 -20.59 -1.07
CA GLY A 652 19.60 -21.52 -1.96
C GLY A 652 20.54 -22.29 -2.92
N LEU A 653 20.26 -23.58 -3.10
CA LEU A 653 21.01 -24.50 -3.96
C LEU A 653 20.69 -24.24 -5.45
N PRO A 654 21.68 -24.24 -6.36
CA PRO A 654 21.41 -24.29 -7.78
C PRO A 654 20.82 -25.66 -8.17
N PHE A 655 19.69 -25.65 -8.87
CA PHE A 655 19.11 -26.81 -9.54
C PHE A 655 19.68 -26.95 -10.95
N GLN A 656 19.94 -28.18 -11.41
CA GLN A 656 20.19 -28.48 -12.83
C GLN A 656 19.05 -29.37 -13.35
N GLU A 657 18.25 -28.82 -14.28
CA GLU A 657 17.23 -29.57 -15.01
C GLU A 657 17.96 -30.37 -16.11
N ALA A 658 17.82 -31.70 -16.08
CA ALA A 658 18.29 -32.53 -17.19
C ALA A 658 17.16 -32.62 -18.22
N ASP A 659 17.25 -31.81 -19.28
CA ASP A 659 16.47 -32.06 -20.49
C ASP A 659 16.97 -33.36 -21.11
N GLY A 660 16.13 -34.39 -21.10
CA GLY A 660 16.48 -35.70 -21.65
C GLY A 660 16.52 -35.67 -23.17
N GLU A 661 17.63 -35.24 -23.76
CA GLU A 661 18.06 -35.71 -25.08
C GLU A 661 18.84 -37.00 -24.86
N VAL A 662 18.22 -38.13 -25.21
CA VAL A 662 18.90 -39.43 -25.26
C VAL A 662 19.72 -39.44 -26.54
N GLU A 663 21.04 -39.26 -26.42
CA GLU A 663 21.98 -39.62 -27.49
C GLU A 663 21.86 -41.13 -27.76
N GLY A 664 21.50 -41.44 -29.01
CA GLY A 664 21.26 -42.81 -29.47
C GLY A 664 22.55 -43.63 -29.59
N SER A 665 22.39 -44.93 -29.36
CA SER A 665 23.26 -45.98 -29.91
C SER A 665 22.41 -46.87 -30.84
N PRO A 666 22.99 -47.47 -31.89
CA PRO A 666 22.26 -47.78 -33.12
C PRO A 666 21.56 -49.15 -33.12
N GLU A 667 20.42 -49.15 -33.81
CA GLU A 667 19.75 -50.23 -34.56
C GLU A 667 19.48 -51.60 -33.89
N SER A 668 18.20 -51.96 -33.76
CA SER A 668 17.59 -52.92 -34.69
C SER A 668 16.06 -52.99 -34.55
N SER A 669 15.41 -53.15 -35.70
CA SER A 669 13.99 -53.28 -36.04
C SER A 669 13.05 -53.99 -35.04
N VAL A 670 11.81 -53.48 -34.91
CA VAL A 670 10.55 -54.15 -35.33
C VAL A 670 9.36 -53.19 -35.15
N ARG A 671 8.51 -53.13 -36.19
CA ARG A 671 7.29 -52.32 -36.33
C ARG A 671 6.23 -52.62 -35.26
N LYS A 672 5.51 -51.59 -34.79
CA LYS A 672 4.08 -51.71 -34.45
C LYS A 672 3.34 -50.37 -34.40
N ASP A 673 2.05 -50.51 -34.63
CA ASP A 673 1.11 -49.51 -35.13
C ASP A 673 0.75 -48.35 -34.19
N THR A 674 0.40 -47.28 -34.88
CA THR A 674 -0.28 -46.05 -34.51
C THR A 674 -1.39 -46.20 -33.45
N ASN A 675 -1.30 -45.40 -32.39
CA ASN A 675 -2.48 -44.91 -31.66
C ASN A 675 -2.18 -43.51 -31.09
N PRO A 676 -2.80 -42.43 -31.59
CA PRO A 676 -2.54 -41.08 -31.11
C PRO A 676 -3.64 -40.71 -30.12
N ASN A 677 -3.45 -40.98 -28.83
CA ASN A 677 -4.21 -40.34 -27.72
C ASN A 677 -3.67 -40.79 -26.36
N LEU A 678 -2.53 -40.25 -25.96
CA LEU A 678 -2.19 -40.10 -24.55
C LEU A 678 -1.22 -38.91 -24.42
N VAL A 679 -1.73 -37.76 -23.97
CA VAL A 679 -0.87 -36.64 -23.57
C VAL A 679 -0.15 -37.07 -22.28
N SER A 680 1.02 -37.68 -22.46
CA SER A 680 1.96 -37.95 -21.38
C SER A 680 2.43 -36.61 -20.80
N SER A 681 2.06 -36.35 -19.55
CA SER A 681 2.68 -35.31 -18.72
C SER A 681 4.19 -35.60 -18.66
N LYS A 682 5.01 -34.74 -19.26
CA LYS A 682 6.47 -34.81 -19.17
C LYS A 682 6.89 -34.68 -17.71
N SER A 683 7.22 -35.81 -17.06
CA SER A 683 7.87 -35.82 -15.74
C SER A 683 9.28 -35.23 -15.87
N ARG A 684 9.52 -34.09 -15.22
CA ARG A 684 10.83 -33.44 -15.16
C ARG A 684 11.61 -33.99 -13.97
N ARG A 685 12.70 -34.71 -14.23
CA ARG A 685 13.65 -35.19 -13.20
C ARG A 685 14.48 -34.04 -12.67
N VAL A 686 14.58 -33.92 -11.36
CA VAL A 686 15.37 -32.88 -10.71
C VAL A 686 16.47 -33.55 -9.87
N ARG A 687 17.74 -33.29 -10.21
CA ARG A 687 18.89 -33.84 -9.46
C ARG A 687 19.58 -32.72 -8.70
N PHE A 688 19.81 -32.91 -7.40
CA PHE A 688 20.63 -32.00 -6.61
C PHE A 688 22.10 -32.16 -6.99
N VAL A 689 22.79 -31.07 -7.35
CA VAL A 689 24.23 -31.09 -7.63
C VAL A 689 24.97 -31.06 -6.29
N LEU A 690 25.61 -32.17 -5.94
CA LEU A 690 26.43 -32.32 -4.76
C LEU A 690 27.87 -31.86 -5.07
N PRO A 691 28.49 -30.96 -4.29
CA PRO A 691 29.91 -30.68 -4.41
C PRO A 691 30.72 -31.93 -4.04
N GLU A 692 31.76 -32.24 -4.82
CA GLU A 692 32.56 -33.48 -4.69
C GLU A 692 33.33 -33.64 -3.36
N ASN A 693 33.35 -32.64 -2.48
CA ASN A 693 34.21 -32.63 -1.30
C ASN A 693 33.47 -32.27 0.00
N ALA A 694 32.72 -33.23 0.55
CA ALA A 694 32.44 -33.33 1.99
C ALA A 694 32.04 -34.78 2.31
N GLN A 695 32.60 -35.37 3.37
CA GLN A 695 32.08 -36.62 3.95
C GLN A 695 30.66 -36.34 4.48
N ILE A 696 29.65 -36.49 3.64
CA ILE A 696 28.25 -36.32 4.02
C ILE A 696 27.76 -37.64 4.60
N ASN A 697 27.19 -37.59 5.81
CA ASN A 697 26.58 -38.74 6.49
C ASN A 697 25.56 -39.44 5.56
N SER A 698 25.61 -40.78 5.47
CA SER A 698 24.70 -41.58 4.64
C SER A 698 23.22 -41.31 4.89
N GLU A 699 22.84 -40.96 6.13
CA GLU A 699 21.47 -40.65 6.52
C GLU A 699 20.94 -39.36 5.88
N VAL A 700 21.80 -38.34 5.75
CA VAL A 700 21.46 -37.04 5.14
C VAL A 700 21.24 -37.24 3.63
N CYS A 701 22.05 -38.08 2.98
CA CYS A 701 21.88 -38.43 1.57
C CYS A 701 20.56 -39.16 1.33
N ASN A 702 20.20 -40.13 2.18
CA ASN A 702 18.93 -40.86 2.07
C ASN A 702 17.73 -39.92 2.25
N GLU A 703 17.77 -39.01 3.23
CA GLU A 703 16.69 -38.04 3.47
C GLU A 703 16.51 -37.05 2.30
N LEU A 704 17.62 -36.59 1.71
CA LEU A 704 17.59 -35.75 0.49
C LEU A 704 17.03 -36.52 -0.72
N GLN A 705 17.38 -37.80 -0.85
CA GLN A 705 16.84 -38.65 -1.92
C GLN A 705 15.33 -38.85 -1.77
N GLU A 706 14.86 -39.16 -0.56
CA GLU A 706 13.41 -39.28 -0.27
C GLU A 706 12.66 -37.98 -0.57
N LEU A 707 13.23 -36.82 -0.25
CA LEU A 707 12.64 -35.52 -0.58
C LEU A 707 12.54 -35.31 -2.10
N THR A 708 13.55 -35.77 -2.85
CA THR A 708 13.57 -35.72 -4.32
C THR A 708 12.49 -36.60 -4.92
N GLU A 709 12.41 -37.86 -4.46
CA GLU A 709 11.39 -38.83 -4.91
C GLU A 709 9.98 -38.36 -4.56
N ALA A 710 9.78 -37.79 -3.36
CA ALA A 710 8.51 -37.22 -2.95
C ALA A 710 8.10 -36.02 -3.82
N ARG A 711 9.05 -35.17 -4.23
CA ARG A 711 8.76 -34.07 -5.17
C ARG A 711 8.37 -34.61 -6.54
N GLU A 712 9.06 -35.63 -7.06
CA GLU A 712 8.75 -36.25 -8.35
C GLU A 712 7.38 -36.92 -8.38
N ALA A 713 6.93 -37.46 -7.23
CA ALA A 713 5.58 -38.00 -7.05
C ALA A 713 4.48 -36.92 -7.03
N GLY A 714 4.84 -35.65 -6.88
CA GLY A 714 3.93 -34.49 -6.91
C GLY A 714 3.67 -33.88 -5.53
N MET A 715 3.19 -32.63 -5.55
CA MET A 715 2.83 -31.88 -4.34
C MET A 715 1.33 -31.67 -4.25
N SER A 716 0.76 -31.84 -3.06
CA SER A 716 -0.65 -31.59 -2.77
C SER A 716 -0.78 -30.54 -1.69
N PHE A 717 -1.67 -29.58 -1.91
CA PHE A 717 -1.89 -28.45 -1.00
C PHE A 717 -3.18 -28.66 -0.22
N ILE A 718 -3.07 -28.82 1.09
CA ILE A 718 -4.19 -29.01 2.01
C ILE A 718 -4.46 -27.67 2.69
N MET A 719 -5.67 -27.15 2.52
CA MET A 719 -6.06 -25.84 3.04
C MET A 719 -7.32 -25.94 3.90
N GLY A 720 -7.28 -25.32 5.08
CA GLY A 720 -8.45 -25.20 5.92
C GLY A 720 -9.35 -24.04 5.50
N ARG A 721 -10.65 -24.31 5.39
CA ARG A 721 -11.68 -23.28 5.25
C ARG A 721 -12.53 -23.26 6.51
N SER A 722 -12.24 -22.28 7.38
CA SER A 722 -12.91 -22.11 8.66
C SER A 722 -14.11 -21.17 8.53
N TYR A 723 -15.33 -21.66 8.71
CA TYR A 723 -16.56 -20.88 8.82
C TYR A 723 -16.72 -20.39 10.25
N MET A 724 -16.91 -19.08 10.45
CA MET A 724 -17.01 -18.52 11.80
C MET A 724 -18.45 -18.27 12.21
N LYS A 725 -18.79 -18.68 13.44
CA LYS A 725 -20.10 -18.43 14.04
C LYS A 725 -19.94 -17.87 15.45
N ALA A 726 -20.61 -16.77 15.75
CA ALA A 726 -20.61 -16.19 17.08
C ALA A 726 -21.28 -17.13 18.10
N LYS A 727 -20.68 -17.28 19.29
CA LYS A 727 -21.26 -18.06 20.40
C LYS A 727 -22.66 -17.56 20.80
N SER A 728 -23.49 -18.48 21.29
CA SER A 728 -24.89 -18.23 21.68
C SER A 728 -25.06 -17.20 22.83
N GLY A 729 -23.99 -16.80 23.53
CA GLY A 729 -24.00 -15.75 24.55
C GLY A 729 -23.47 -14.38 24.10
N SER A 730 -23.02 -14.23 22.85
CA SER A 730 -22.40 -13.00 22.36
C SER A 730 -23.42 -11.87 22.14
N SER A 731 -23.00 -10.63 22.40
CA SER A 731 -23.82 -9.42 22.20
C SER A 731 -24.31 -9.30 20.75
N LEU A 732 -25.46 -8.63 20.55
CA LEU A 732 -26.05 -8.41 19.23
C LEU A 732 -25.04 -7.80 18.24
N MET A 733 -24.24 -6.82 18.67
CA MET A 733 -23.22 -6.19 17.84
C MET A 733 -22.14 -7.18 17.37
N LYS A 734 -21.67 -8.08 18.26
CA LYS A 734 -20.70 -9.12 17.91
C LYS A 734 -21.29 -10.16 16.95
N ARG A 735 -22.57 -10.52 17.13
CA ARG A 735 -23.29 -11.42 16.23
C ARG A 735 -23.45 -10.82 14.84
N ILE A 736 -23.79 -9.54 14.73
CA ILE A 736 -23.89 -8.83 13.44
C ILE A 736 -22.52 -8.78 12.76
N ALA A 737 -21.48 -8.38 13.50
CA ALA A 737 -20.12 -8.28 12.97
C ALA A 737 -19.60 -9.62 12.42
N ILE A 738 -19.73 -10.72 13.19
CA ILE A 738 -19.18 -12.03 12.79
C ILE A 738 -20.11 -12.76 11.81
N ASN A 739 -21.37 -12.97 12.16
CA ASN A 739 -22.26 -13.86 11.39
C ASN A 739 -22.73 -13.25 10.07
N PHE A 740 -22.84 -11.92 9.99
CA PHE A 740 -23.32 -11.24 8.78
C PHE A 740 -22.17 -10.58 8.03
N ILE A 741 -21.50 -9.59 8.63
CA ILE A 741 -20.54 -8.75 7.90
C ILE A 741 -19.27 -9.54 7.57
N TYR A 742 -18.62 -10.14 8.57
CA TYR A 742 -17.36 -10.86 8.36
C TYR A 742 -17.54 -12.10 7.47
N GLU A 743 -18.58 -12.90 7.70
CA GLU A 743 -18.89 -14.07 6.86
C GLU A 743 -19.25 -13.65 5.42
N PHE A 744 -20.02 -12.57 5.22
CA PHE A 744 -20.29 -12.02 3.89
C PHE A 744 -19.00 -11.56 3.19
N LEU A 745 -18.14 -10.83 3.90
CA LEU A 745 -16.85 -10.39 3.37
C LEU A 745 -15.96 -11.60 3.04
N MET A 746 -15.87 -12.59 3.94
CA MET A 746 -15.06 -13.78 3.73
C MET A 746 -15.55 -14.57 2.51
N ARG A 747 -16.87 -14.75 2.36
CA ARG A 747 -17.47 -15.49 1.25
C ARG A 747 -17.31 -14.81 -0.11
N ASN A 748 -17.32 -13.47 -0.13
CA ASN A 748 -17.12 -12.68 -1.35
C ASN A 748 -15.65 -12.31 -1.61
N SER A 749 -14.77 -12.49 -0.62
CA SER A 749 -13.32 -12.33 -0.75
C SER A 749 -12.66 -13.59 -1.30
N ARG A 750 -11.44 -13.45 -1.83
CA ARG A 750 -10.69 -14.61 -2.32
C ARG A 750 -10.16 -15.45 -1.14
N GLY A 751 -10.28 -16.77 -1.28
CA GLY A 751 -9.79 -17.72 -0.28
C GLY A 751 -8.26 -17.78 -0.16
N PRO A 752 -7.73 -18.49 0.86
CA PRO A 752 -6.30 -18.61 1.10
C PRO A 752 -5.50 -19.24 -0.04
N ALA A 753 -6.13 -20.09 -0.85
CA ALA A 753 -5.55 -20.75 -2.02
C ALA A 753 -4.91 -19.79 -3.03
N TYR A 754 -5.47 -18.58 -3.14
CA TYR A 754 -4.96 -17.59 -4.07
C TYR A 754 -3.67 -16.92 -3.57
N ALA A 755 -3.45 -16.85 -2.25
CA ALA A 755 -2.26 -16.22 -1.71
C ALA A 755 -0.99 -16.94 -2.19
N ALA A 756 -1.01 -18.28 -2.26
CA ALA A 756 0.16 -19.05 -2.69
C ALA A 756 0.23 -19.37 -4.20
N ASN A 757 -0.58 -18.70 -5.05
CA ASN A 757 -0.66 -18.99 -6.51
C ASN A 757 -0.83 -20.49 -6.83
N VAL A 758 -1.47 -21.24 -5.94
CA VAL A 758 -1.44 -22.71 -5.99
C VAL A 758 -2.29 -23.23 -7.15
N PRO A 759 -1.80 -24.17 -7.97
CA PRO A 759 -2.61 -24.79 -9.01
C PRO A 759 -3.83 -25.51 -8.43
N HIS A 760 -5.03 -25.14 -8.90
CA HIS A 760 -6.32 -25.68 -8.43
C HIS A 760 -6.47 -27.21 -8.56
N VAL A 761 -5.67 -27.85 -9.42
CA VAL A 761 -5.76 -29.30 -9.68
C VAL A 761 -5.18 -30.13 -8.51
N SER A 762 -4.34 -29.53 -7.66
CA SER A 762 -3.65 -30.19 -6.55
C SER A 762 -4.07 -29.67 -5.17
N THR A 763 -5.19 -28.93 -5.07
CA THR A 763 -5.69 -28.36 -3.81
C THR A 763 -6.81 -29.20 -3.20
N LEU A 764 -6.69 -29.52 -1.91
CA LEU A 764 -7.71 -30.17 -1.10
C LEU A 764 -8.18 -29.20 0.00
N GLU A 765 -9.47 -28.84 -0.02
CA GLU A 765 -10.07 -27.96 0.98
C GLU A 765 -10.73 -28.77 2.11
N VAL A 766 -10.40 -28.45 3.36
CA VAL A 766 -10.98 -29.04 4.56
C VAL A 766 -11.85 -27.99 5.25
N GLY A 767 -13.17 -28.19 5.23
CA GLY A 767 -14.13 -27.31 5.91
C GLY A 767 -14.17 -27.56 7.42
N MET A 768 -14.15 -26.50 8.22
CA MET A 768 -14.35 -26.56 9.67
C MET A 768 -15.26 -25.42 10.12
N VAL A 769 -16.11 -25.66 11.12
CA VAL A 769 -16.96 -24.60 11.70
C VAL A 769 -16.36 -24.20 13.05
N CYS A 770 -15.91 -22.94 13.17
CA CYS A 770 -15.33 -22.36 14.37
C CYS A 770 -16.39 -21.53 15.11
N GLN A 771 -16.62 -21.84 16.39
CA GLN A 771 -17.50 -21.05 17.24
C GLN A 771 -16.69 -20.07 18.10
N VAL A 772 -16.85 -18.76 17.86
CA VAL A 772 -16.00 -17.71 18.44
C VAL A 772 -16.78 -16.72 19.32
#